data_AF-A0A7X8FHN7-F1
#
_entry.id   AF-A0A7X8FHN7-F1
#
_cell.length_a   1.000
_cell.length_b   1.000
_cell.length_c   1.000
_cell.angle_alpha   90.00
_cell.angle_beta   90.00
_cell.angle_gamma   90.00
#
_symmetry.space_group_name_H-M   'P 1'
#
loop_
_entity.id
_entity.type
_entity.pdbx_description
1 polymer ?
#
loop_
_entity_poly.entity_id
_entity_poly.type
_entity_poly.pdbx_seq_one_letter_code
_entity_poly.pdbx_strand_id
1 'polypeptide(L)'
;YEQTREAGIEMNVLGSCVTGYGEDLIKKAFHLDSGMVETIAHYMSACHFNKNVSFILDIGGQDMKAAFIENGVIKRVEINEACSSGCGSFLETFANSLNYSVPDFSKIALKSKHPCDLGTRCTVFMNSKVKQSQREGASVEDISAGLGYSIVKNCLNKVLKLKDVKELGNHIMVQGGTFRNISVIRALEIELGKEIMVTDYPELMGAYGAALYARERFETGQTRPVKLAAMSESKEYSERRTVCKGCENNCTVTHFRFDNDNVFYSGNKCEKIFNNSGEKVKKGVNLHTEKYDLLFNRPVPEEGKITLGIPRVLGMYENYPFWHSLLTGCGIRIVLSDKSTMAMYETGISTVMADNICFPAKLVHGHIYNLAAKKVDRIFMPYVVFENKEDDRTNNSYNCPIITGYSDVIKSAVNPKYKFGIPVDAPTFTFANKKLMRKSCVEYIKTLIPGTDTKIIDRAFRNALIAQQSYEEQLNKRSNQILDRAVSENRLVILLAGRPYHVDPLIQHKISDLVSDFGADVITEDVVRHLQADPDEVQSVMQWAYTNRIFKSALWTANYAPQNVHYVQITSFGCGPDAFILDEVNDILRRKGKNATIIKVDDINNIGSTRLRIRSLIESLKFRKEDEVFEKNIAVHTPPFEKEDRRRTLLAPWFGDFYSPFVPAALELMGYKIENLPPSDIKTVEYGLKYSNNEICYPATLVVGDLMKALESGKYDRNEVALGITQTGGQCRATNYVALIKKAMIAAGFEDIPVVTVSFTSGLNEQPGFKMKWEKYIRAIFCAIVYADCISQFYYSTAPRETETGGAKRLKKKYLDLGVQALKNNDANRFFHLVEQAADVFLSINNLKEIPRIGVVREIYVKYNDFGHKHVVNWLVEQGIEAVLPPLTQFFISTFASQEARIKGNVKERTIPKFAMNLVEKLAYNAIRKMESKISHYPFYFPISNVHEGIKDASLIISSNAQFGEGWRIPAEFSEFAHNGINNVISLQPFGCIANHIISKGIEKRTKELFPNMNLLFLDFDSGMSEANIYNRLHFMIRNAQVEVSSVNKHELVDAI
;
A
#
# COMPACT_ATOMS: atom_id res chain seq x y z
N TYR A 1 -45.98 -13.05 -19.29
CA TYR A 1 -46.98 -14.14 -19.31
C TYR A 1 -48.38 -13.63 -19.00
N GLU A 2 -48.62 -12.95 -17.89
CA GLU A 2 -49.97 -12.41 -17.58
C GLU A 2 -50.49 -11.48 -18.68
N GLN A 3 -49.64 -10.56 -19.16
CA GLN A 3 -49.96 -9.68 -20.30
C GLN A 3 -50.29 -10.45 -21.60
N THR A 4 -49.61 -11.57 -21.87
CA THR A 4 -49.88 -12.37 -23.08
C THR A 4 -51.17 -13.16 -22.92
N ARG A 5 -51.44 -13.67 -21.71
CA ARG A 5 -52.68 -14.34 -21.34
C ARG A 5 -53.88 -13.39 -21.43
N GLU A 6 -53.76 -12.18 -20.90
CA GLU A 6 -54.79 -11.12 -20.97
C GLU A 6 -55.07 -10.68 -22.42
N ALA A 7 -54.04 -10.67 -23.26
CA ALA A 7 -54.17 -10.37 -24.68
C ALA A 7 -54.63 -11.56 -25.55
N GLY A 8 -54.81 -12.77 -24.98
CA GLY A 8 -55.16 -13.98 -25.72
C GLY A 8 -54.06 -14.47 -26.68
N ILE A 9 -52.80 -14.11 -26.42
CA ILE A 9 -51.64 -14.42 -27.25
C ILE A 9 -50.84 -15.58 -26.64
N GLU A 10 -50.58 -16.62 -27.43
CA GLU A 10 -49.68 -17.71 -27.07
C GLU A 10 -48.28 -17.46 -27.66
N MET A 11 -47.26 -17.36 -26.79
CA MET A 11 -45.87 -17.11 -27.19
C MET A 11 -44.99 -18.34 -27.01
N ASN A 12 -44.14 -18.61 -28.00
CA ASN A 12 -43.05 -19.59 -27.91
C ASN A 12 -41.71 -18.90 -27.67
N VAL A 13 -40.94 -19.44 -26.73
CA VAL A 13 -39.55 -19.06 -26.45
C VAL A 13 -38.66 -19.98 -27.26
N LEU A 14 -37.99 -19.43 -28.28
CA LEU A 14 -37.14 -20.20 -29.22
C LEU A 14 -35.80 -20.60 -28.61
N GLY A 15 -35.30 -19.80 -27.68
CA GLY A 15 -34.12 -20.07 -26.89
C GLY A 15 -34.08 -19.14 -25.68
N SER A 16 -33.43 -19.58 -24.62
CA SER A 16 -33.31 -18.85 -23.37
C SER A 16 -31.86 -18.77 -22.88
N CYS A 17 -31.51 -17.61 -22.34
CA CYS A 17 -30.20 -17.38 -21.75
C CYS A 17 -30.35 -16.51 -20.51
N VAL A 18 -29.55 -16.80 -19.49
CA VAL A 18 -29.45 -16.00 -18.27
C VAL A 18 -28.03 -15.51 -18.08
N THR A 19 -27.91 -14.38 -17.39
CA THR A 19 -26.62 -13.77 -17.05
C THR A 19 -26.64 -13.16 -15.64
N GLY A 20 -25.49 -12.68 -15.17
CA GLY A 20 -25.32 -12.07 -13.84
C GLY A 20 -25.02 -13.05 -12.71
N TYR A 21 -24.97 -12.55 -11.47
CA TYR A 21 -24.51 -13.30 -10.28
C TYR A 21 -25.32 -14.58 -9.97
N GLY A 22 -26.62 -14.58 -10.30
CA GLY A 22 -27.54 -15.70 -10.06
C GLY A 22 -27.68 -16.67 -11.24
N GLU A 23 -26.86 -16.55 -12.28
CA GLU A 23 -26.97 -17.30 -13.55
C GLU A 23 -27.25 -18.79 -13.33
N ASP A 24 -26.35 -19.52 -12.66
CA ASP A 24 -26.46 -20.97 -12.48
C ASP A 24 -27.71 -21.37 -11.66
N LEU A 25 -28.09 -20.55 -10.68
CA LEU A 25 -29.27 -20.77 -9.84
C LEU A 25 -30.54 -20.63 -10.68
N ILE A 26 -30.69 -19.51 -11.38
CA ILE A 26 -31.86 -19.20 -12.21
C ILE A 26 -31.95 -20.18 -13.38
N LYS A 27 -30.81 -20.55 -13.98
CA LYS A 27 -30.76 -21.56 -15.03
C LYS A 27 -31.34 -22.90 -14.56
N LYS A 28 -30.96 -23.36 -13.36
CA LYS A 28 -31.49 -24.61 -12.78
C LYS A 28 -32.95 -24.49 -12.35
N ALA A 29 -33.35 -23.34 -11.81
CA ALA A 29 -34.72 -23.10 -11.37
C ALA A 29 -35.71 -23.10 -12.54
N PHE A 30 -35.36 -22.44 -13.65
CA PHE A 30 -36.28 -22.21 -14.78
C PHE A 30 -35.99 -23.05 -16.03
N HIS A 31 -35.06 -24.01 -15.97
CA HIS A 31 -34.60 -24.82 -17.12
C HIS A 31 -34.13 -24.00 -18.32
N LEU A 32 -33.40 -22.93 -18.07
CA LEU A 32 -32.92 -22.10 -19.17
C LEU A 32 -31.84 -22.85 -19.96
N ASP A 33 -31.87 -22.73 -21.29
CA ASP A 33 -31.00 -23.50 -22.19
C ASP A 33 -29.52 -23.22 -21.91
N SER A 34 -29.22 -21.95 -21.68
CA SER A 34 -27.85 -21.47 -21.56
C SER A 34 -27.68 -20.43 -20.46
N GLY A 35 -26.45 -20.30 -20.01
CA GLY A 35 -26.02 -19.20 -19.15
C GLY A 35 -24.78 -18.57 -19.77
N MET A 36 -24.60 -17.28 -19.57
CA MET A 36 -23.45 -16.54 -20.10
C MET A 36 -22.94 -15.50 -19.12
N VAL A 37 -21.64 -15.23 -19.22
CA VAL A 37 -21.00 -14.18 -18.44
C VAL A 37 -21.54 -12.81 -18.85
N GLU A 38 -21.89 -12.00 -17.86
CA GLU A 38 -22.53 -10.68 -18.03
C GLU A 38 -21.72 -9.72 -18.90
N THR A 39 -20.39 -9.71 -18.74
CA THR A 39 -19.51 -8.89 -19.58
C THR A 39 -19.62 -9.23 -21.06
N ILE A 40 -19.78 -10.51 -21.40
CA ILE A 40 -19.98 -10.94 -22.79
C ILE A 40 -21.36 -10.52 -23.28
N ALA A 41 -22.37 -10.54 -22.41
CA ALA A 41 -23.72 -10.09 -22.76
C ALA A 41 -23.73 -8.58 -23.08
N HIS A 42 -23.15 -7.76 -22.21
CA HIS A 42 -22.95 -6.32 -22.44
C HIS A 42 -22.17 -6.05 -23.73
N TYR A 43 -21.11 -6.80 -23.99
CA TYR A 43 -20.35 -6.73 -25.24
C TYR A 43 -21.21 -7.03 -26.48
N MET A 44 -21.93 -8.16 -26.49
CA MET A 44 -22.79 -8.55 -27.61
C MET A 44 -23.87 -7.50 -27.88
N SER A 45 -24.46 -6.92 -26.82
CA SER A 45 -25.44 -5.85 -26.95
C SER A 45 -24.83 -4.59 -27.57
N ALA A 46 -23.64 -4.17 -27.14
CA ALA A 46 -22.97 -2.98 -27.67
C ALA A 46 -22.63 -3.13 -29.16
N CYS A 47 -22.03 -4.26 -29.53
CA CYS A 47 -21.67 -4.55 -30.93
C CYS A 47 -22.88 -4.64 -31.86
N HIS A 48 -24.05 -4.99 -31.34
CA HIS A 48 -25.28 -4.98 -32.12
C HIS A 48 -25.71 -3.56 -32.53
N PHE A 49 -25.61 -2.60 -31.62
CA PHE A 49 -25.98 -1.20 -31.90
C PHE A 49 -24.86 -0.42 -32.62
N ASN A 50 -23.59 -0.71 -32.32
CA ASN A 50 -22.46 -0.12 -33.01
C ASN A 50 -21.33 -1.14 -33.17
N LYS A 51 -21.12 -1.61 -34.41
CA LYS A 51 -20.05 -2.56 -34.76
C LYS A 51 -18.64 -2.02 -34.54
N ASN A 52 -18.49 -0.70 -34.50
CA ASN A 52 -17.22 -0.01 -34.30
C ASN A 52 -17.02 0.44 -32.85
N VAL A 53 -17.83 -0.04 -31.90
CA VAL A 53 -17.67 0.29 -30.48
C VAL A 53 -16.22 0.03 -30.06
N SER A 54 -15.59 1.04 -29.47
CA SER A 54 -14.20 0.98 -29.01
C SER A 54 -14.12 0.82 -27.50
N PHE A 55 -15.15 1.28 -26.78
CA PHE A 55 -15.19 1.22 -25.33
C PHE A 55 -16.63 1.09 -24.82
N ILE A 56 -16.81 0.21 -23.85
CA ILE A 56 -18.08 -0.04 -23.16
C ILE A 56 -17.88 0.24 -21.68
N LEU A 57 -18.74 1.05 -21.08
CA LEU A 57 -18.76 1.31 -19.64
C LEU A 57 -20.13 0.97 -19.05
N ASP A 58 -20.19 -0.11 -18.28
CA ASP A 58 -21.35 -0.54 -17.50
C ASP A 58 -21.23 -0.03 -16.06
N ILE A 59 -22.20 0.75 -15.58
CA ILE A 59 -22.30 1.17 -14.18
C ILE A 59 -23.66 0.74 -13.62
N GLY A 60 -23.66 -0.42 -12.96
CA GLY A 60 -24.80 -0.98 -12.26
C GLY A 60 -25.03 -0.36 -10.87
N GLY A 61 -25.94 -0.96 -10.11
CA GLY A 61 -26.20 -0.56 -8.72
C GLY A 61 -25.06 -0.93 -7.78
N GLN A 62 -24.38 -2.06 -8.04
CA GLN A 62 -23.32 -2.60 -7.19
C GLN A 62 -21.94 -2.54 -7.84
N ASP A 63 -21.81 -2.85 -9.12
CA ASP A 63 -20.53 -2.97 -9.81
C ASP A 63 -20.38 -2.00 -10.99
N MET A 64 -19.13 -1.80 -11.40
CA MET A 64 -18.77 -1.08 -12.61
C MET A 64 -17.85 -1.96 -13.44
N LYS A 65 -18.13 -2.06 -14.74
CA LYS A 65 -17.37 -2.86 -15.69
C LYS A 65 -17.02 -2.00 -16.89
N ALA A 66 -15.81 -2.14 -17.38
CA ALA A 66 -15.37 -1.43 -18.55
C ALA A 66 -14.66 -2.38 -19.50
N ALA A 67 -15.07 -2.39 -20.76
CA ALA A 67 -14.48 -3.24 -21.79
C ALA A 67 -13.88 -2.38 -22.90
N PHE A 68 -12.62 -2.65 -23.24
CA PHE A 68 -11.93 -2.04 -24.38
C PHE A 68 -11.99 -3.02 -25.54
N ILE A 69 -12.50 -2.54 -26.66
CA ILE A 69 -12.80 -3.35 -27.83
C ILE A 69 -11.85 -2.93 -28.95
N GLU A 70 -11.23 -3.92 -29.58
CA GLU A 70 -10.38 -3.73 -30.74
C GLU A 70 -10.71 -4.80 -31.77
N ASN A 71 -10.83 -4.43 -33.05
CA ASN A 71 -11.17 -5.35 -34.14
C ASN A 71 -12.40 -6.24 -33.89
N GLY A 72 -13.41 -5.74 -33.16
CA GLY A 72 -14.61 -6.51 -32.84
C GLY A 72 -14.36 -7.69 -31.90
N VAL A 73 -13.36 -7.58 -31.02
CA VAL A 73 -13.14 -8.49 -29.89
C VAL A 73 -12.82 -7.72 -28.61
N ILE A 74 -13.15 -8.31 -27.46
CA ILE A 74 -12.82 -7.75 -26.16
C ILE A 74 -11.32 -7.93 -25.91
N LYS A 75 -10.57 -6.83 -26.00
CA LYS A 75 -9.13 -6.83 -25.71
C LYS A 75 -8.86 -6.82 -24.21
N ARG A 76 -9.65 -6.06 -23.45
CA ARG A 76 -9.41 -5.80 -22.03
C ARG A 76 -10.73 -5.55 -21.31
N VAL A 77 -10.87 -6.12 -20.12
CA VAL A 77 -11.98 -5.86 -19.20
C VAL A 77 -11.40 -5.37 -17.88
N GLU A 78 -11.90 -4.25 -17.39
CA GLU A 78 -11.62 -3.69 -16.07
C GLU A 78 -12.92 -3.77 -15.25
N ILE A 79 -12.83 -4.20 -13.99
CA ILE A 79 -13.98 -4.28 -13.08
C ILE A 79 -13.59 -3.57 -11.79
N ASN A 80 -14.47 -2.72 -11.27
CA ASN A 80 -14.21 -1.96 -10.04
C ASN A 80 -13.82 -2.86 -8.87
N GLU A 81 -12.93 -2.41 -8.00
CA GLU A 81 -12.67 -3.07 -6.72
C GLU A 81 -13.91 -3.00 -5.81
N ALA A 82 -14.04 -3.93 -4.86
CA ALA A 82 -15.14 -3.92 -3.88
C ALA A 82 -15.27 -2.56 -3.16
N CYS A 83 -14.17 -1.82 -2.98
CA CYS A 83 -14.16 -0.50 -2.34
C CYS A 83 -14.84 0.62 -3.15
N SER A 84 -15.02 0.43 -4.47
CA SER A 84 -15.73 1.36 -5.36
C SER A 84 -17.08 0.77 -5.81
N SER A 85 -17.59 -0.23 -5.08
CA SER A 85 -18.92 -0.80 -5.30
C SER A 85 -20.02 0.08 -4.70
N GLY A 86 -21.24 -0.01 -5.24
CA GLY A 86 -22.42 0.66 -4.68
C GLY A 86 -22.60 2.13 -5.07
N CYS A 87 -21.92 2.63 -6.11
CA CYS A 87 -22.11 4.03 -6.54
C CYS A 87 -23.53 4.31 -7.06
N GLY A 88 -24.11 3.38 -7.82
CA GLY A 88 -25.48 3.51 -8.31
C GLY A 88 -26.53 3.47 -7.18
N SER A 89 -26.41 2.50 -6.27
CA SER A 89 -27.31 2.41 -5.11
C SER A 89 -27.14 3.56 -4.13
N PHE A 90 -25.94 4.16 -4.04
CA PHE A 90 -25.70 5.36 -3.26
C PHE A 90 -26.46 6.57 -3.80
N LEU A 91 -26.47 6.80 -5.13
CA LEU A 91 -27.28 7.86 -5.73
C LEU A 91 -28.76 7.69 -5.41
N GLU A 92 -29.27 6.47 -5.52
CA GLU A 92 -30.67 6.15 -5.20
C GLU A 92 -31.00 6.40 -3.73
N THR A 93 -30.18 5.85 -2.83
CA THR A 93 -30.36 6.03 -1.37
C THR A 93 -30.31 7.51 -0.99
N PHE A 94 -29.39 8.26 -1.60
CA PHE A 94 -29.21 9.67 -1.30
C PHE A 94 -30.36 10.52 -1.84
N ALA A 95 -30.80 10.31 -3.09
CA ALA A 95 -31.96 10.98 -3.65
C ALA A 95 -33.20 10.75 -2.77
N ASN A 96 -33.45 9.50 -2.37
CA ASN A 96 -34.54 9.13 -1.49
C ASN A 96 -34.42 9.81 -0.11
N SER A 97 -33.21 9.95 0.44
CA SER A 97 -33.00 10.63 1.73
C SER A 97 -33.32 12.13 1.70
N LEU A 98 -33.30 12.74 0.51
CA LEU A 98 -33.69 14.13 0.27
C LEU A 98 -35.12 14.26 -0.25
N ASN A 99 -35.91 13.17 -0.21
CA ASN A 99 -37.29 13.09 -0.73
C ASN A 99 -37.40 13.40 -2.24
N TYR A 100 -36.40 13.00 -3.04
CA TYR A 100 -36.45 13.06 -4.50
C TYR A 100 -36.47 11.66 -5.11
N SER A 101 -37.18 11.52 -6.23
CA SER A 101 -36.98 10.37 -7.12
C SER A 101 -35.62 10.48 -7.82
N VAL A 102 -35.01 9.36 -8.22
CA VAL A 102 -33.74 9.38 -8.98
C VAL A 102 -33.84 10.23 -10.27
N PRO A 103 -34.92 10.14 -11.08
CA PRO A 103 -35.10 11.01 -12.24
C PRO A 103 -35.20 12.50 -11.90
N ASP A 104 -35.91 12.87 -10.83
CA ASP A 104 -36.04 14.28 -10.44
C ASP A 104 -34.73 14.83 -9.88
N PHE A 105 -34.05 14.02 -9.06
CA PHE A 105 -32.72 14.34 -8.52
C PHE A 105 -31.71 14.58 -9.65
N SER A 106 -31.77 13.76 -10.71
CA SER A 106 -30.98 13.92 -11.94
C SER A 106 -31.29 15.24 -12.66
N LYS A 107 -32.57 15.58 -12.85
CA LYS A 107 -32.97 16.81 -13.55
C LYS A 107 -32.58 18.07 -12.78
N ILE A 108 -32.63 18.04 -11.45
CA ILE A 108 -32.27 19.20 -10.61
C ILE A 108 -30.76 19.48 -10.66
N ALA A 109 -29.92 18.44 -10.80
CA ALA A 109 -28.48 18.60 -11.00
C ALA A 109 -28.15 19.51 -12.21
N LEU A 110 -28.95 19.45 -13.28
CA LEU A 110 -28.74 20.22 -14.50
C LEU A 110 -28.94 21.74 -14.31
N LYS A 111 -29.53 22.16 -13.19
CA LYS A 111 -29.71 23.58 -12.83
C LYS A 111 -28.55 24.15 -12.03
N SER A 112 -27.63 23.30 -11.57
CA SER A 112 -26.48 23.71 -10.76
C SER A 112 -25.58 24.70 -11.52
N LYS A 113 -25.15 25.75 -10.80
CA LYS A 113 -24.15 26.71 -11.29
C LYS A 113 -22.77 26.45 -10.69
N HIS A 114 -22.73 25.86 -9.49
CA HIS A 114 -21.50 25.64 -8.73
C HIS A 114 -21.48 24.22 -8.13
N PRO A 115 -21.31 23.16 -8.95
CA PRO A 115 -21.28 21.78 -8.47
C PRO A 115 -20.28 21.60 -7.32
N CYS A 116 -20.70 20.94 -6.24
CA CYS A 116 -19.84 20.72 -5.08
C CYS A 116 -18.69 19.75 -5.42
N ASP A 117 -17.47 20.05 -4.95
CA ASP A 117 -16.39 19.07 -4.96
C ASP A 117 -16.55 18.09 -3.78
N LEU A 118 -17.11 16.93 -4.06
CA LEU A 118 -17.30 15.87 -3.08
C LEU A 118 -16.13 14.86 -3.07
N GLY A 119 -15.05 15.17 -3.81
CA GLY A 119 -13.87 14.33 -3.96
C GLY A 119 -14.08 13.10 -4.86
N THR A 120 -13.05 12.27 -4.98
CA THR A 120 -13.02 11.09 -5.87
C THR A 120 -13.01 9.75 -5.12
N ARG A 121 -13.26 9.77 -3.81
CA ARG A 121 -13.19 8.58 -2.92
C ARG A 121 -14.50 7.79 -2.89
N CYS A 122 -14.48 6.64 -2.22
CA CYS A 122 -15.65 5.77 -2.11
C CYS A 122 -16.84 6.47 -1.43
N THR A 123 -18.03 5.89 -1.62
CA THR A 123 -19.33 6.39 -1.16
C THR A 123 -19.35 6.77 0.33
N VAL A 124 -18.57 6.10 1.18
CA VAL A 124 -18.44 6.41 2.62
C VAL A 124 -17.85 7.81 2.86
N PHE A 125 -16.74 8.15 2.18
CA PHE A 125 -16.12 9.47 2.30
C PHE A 125 -16.96 10.54 1.59
N MET A 126 -17.58 10.17 0.47
CA MET A 126 -18.47 11.05 -0.28
C MET A 126 -19.65 11.52 0.59
N ASN A 127 -20.26 10.60 1.34
CA ASN A 127 -21.36 10.94 2.26
C ASN A 127 -20.92 11.92 3.37
N SER A 128 -19.68 11.78 3.86
CA SER A 128 -19.11 12.72 4.83
C SER A 128 -18.91 14.11 4.22
N LYS A 129 -18.42 14.20 2.97
CA LYS A 129 -18.25 15.46 2.23
C LYS A 129 -19.57 16.12 1.86
N VAL A 130 -20.60 15.34 1.54
CA VAL A 130 -21.95 15.84 1.30
C VAL A 130 -22.50 16.50 2.57
N LYS A 131 -22.42 15.84 3.73
CA LYS A 131 -22.84 16.43 5.01
C LYS A 131 -22.07 17.70 5.36
N GLN A 132 -20.79 17.76 5.03
CA GLN A 132 -19.98 18.97 5.18
C GLN A 132 -20.51 20.09 4.27
N SER A 133 -20.67 19.82 2.98
CA SER A 133 -21.17 20.80 2.00
C SER A 133 -22.55 21.33 2.39
N GLN A 134 -23.43 20.47 2.91
CA GLN A 134 -24.73 20.89 3.47
C GLN A 134 -24.58 21.86 4.65
N ARG A 135 -23.63 21.62 5.57
CA ARG A 135 -23.34 22.55 6.68
C ARG A 135 -22.76 23.88 6.20
N GLU A 136 -22.04 23.86 5.08
CA GLU A 136 -21.48 25.03 4.42
C GLU A 136 -22.52 25.78 3.56
N GLY A 137 -23.77 25.31 3.53
CA GLY A 137 -24.88 25.97 2.85
C GLY A 137 -25.05 25.61 1.38
N ALA A 138 -24.42 24.51 0.90
CA ALA A 138 -24.59 24.05 -0.47
C ALA A 138 -26.04 23.67 -0.78
N SER A 139 -26.49 24.06 -1.98
CA SER A 139 -27.83 23.74 -2.49
C SER A 139 -27.95 22.26 -2.88
N VAL A 140 -29.18 21.74 -2.96
CA VAL A 140 -29.41 20.35 -3.39
C VAL A 140 -28.99 20.12 -4.85
N GLU A 141 -29.17 21.13 -5.70
CA GLU A 141 -28.73 21.12 -7.10
C GLU A 141 -27.20 21.00 -7.22
N ASP A 142 -26.44 21.78 -6.46
CA ASP A 142 -24.96 21.73 -6.46
C ASP A 142 -24.43 20.41 -5.89
N ILE A 143 -25.09 19.87 -4.87
CA ILE A 143 -24.76 18.54 -4.32
C ILE A 143 -25.05 17.45 -5.35
N SER A 144 -26.21 17.49 -6.00
CA SER A 144 -26.61 16.49 -7.01
C SER A 144 -25.67 16.49 -8.22
N ALA A 145 -25.28 17.66 -8.71
CA ALA A 145 -24.28 17.80 -9.75
C ALA A 145 -22.89 17.30 -9.28
N GLY A 146 -22.48 17.69 -8.06
CA GLY A 146 -21.23 17.24 -7.45
C GLY A 146 -21.12 15.72 -7.35
N LEU A 147 -22.22 15.04 -7.00
CA LEU A 147 -22.26 13.57 -6.95
C LEU A 147 -22.02 12.93 -8.31
N GLY A 148 -22.60 13.50 -9.37
CA GLY A 148 -22.37 13.06 -10.75
C GLY A 148 -20.89 13.13 -11.14
N TYR A 149 -20.26 14.29 -10.90
CA TYR A 149 -18.81 14.47 -11.13
C TYR A 149 -17.96 13.52 -10.29
N SER A 150 -18.28 13.34 -9.02
CA SER A 150 -17.53 12.46 -8.13
C SER A 150 -17.56 11.00 -8.56
N ILE A 151 -18.70 10.50 -9.06
CA ILE A 151 -18.82 9.13 -9.59
C ILE A 151 -18.02 8.99 -10.87
N VAL A 152 -18.12 9.94 -11.80
CA VAL A 152 -17.35 9.93 -13.05
C VAL A 152 -15.86 9.98 -12.78
N LYS A 153 -15.39 10.94 -11.97
CA LYS A 153 -13.97 11.05 -11.61
C LYS A 153 -13.46 9.83 -10.85
N ASN A 154 -14.29 9.22 -9.99
CA ASN A 154 -13.95 7.95 -9.35
C ASN A 154 -13.77 6.84 -10.40
N CYS A 155 -14.70 6.71 -11.34
CA CYS A 155 -14.63 5.74 -12.42
C CYS A 155 -13.36 5.95 -13.28
N LEU A 156 -13.19 7.13 -13.87
CA LEU A 156 -12.08 7.43 -14.78
C LEU A 156 -10.71 7.32 -14.08
N ASN A 157 -10.55 7.94 -12.92
CA ASN A 157 -9.24 8.06 -12.29
C ASN A 157 -8.89 6.87 -11.40
N LYS A 158 -9.87 6.13 -10.86
CA LYS A 158 -9.61 5.02 -9.92
C LYS A 158 -9.91 3.65 -10.47
N VAL A 159 -11.06 3.49 -11.13
CA VAL A 159 -11.46 2.20 -11.69
C VAL A 159 -10.68 1.95 -12.98
N LEU A 160 -10.73 2.90 -13.91
CA LEU A 160 -10.04 2.78 -15.19
C LEU A 160 -8.56 3.17 -15.13
N LYS A 161 -8.19 4.01 -14.15
CA LYS A 161 -6.87 4.66 -14.07
C LYS A 161 -6.48 5.29 -15.42
N LEU A 162 -7.47 5.91 -16.06
CA LEU A 162 -7.33 6.49 -17.40
C LEU A 162 -6.36 7.66 -17.34
N LYS A 163 -5.25 7.56 -18.08
CA LYS A 163 -4.24 8.62 -18.13
C LYS A 163 -4.46 9.54 -19.33
N ASP A 164 -4.86 8.95 -20.46
CA ASP A 164 -5.23 9.66 -21.68
C ASP A 164 -6.59 9.16 -22.18
N VAL A 165 -7.49 10.10 -22.46
CA VAL A 165 -8.82 9.83 -23.01
C VAL A 165 -8.77 9.20 -24.41
N LYS A 166 -7.66 9.33 -25.13
CA LYS A 166 -7.44 8.64 -26.41
C LYS A 166 -7.52 7.13 -26.29
N GLU A 167 -7.18 6.55 -25.15
CA GLU A 167 -7.27 5.10 -24.91
C GLU A 167 -8.70 4.54 -25.06
N LEU A 168 -9.73 5.38 -24.88
CA LEU A 168 -11.13 4.95 -25.01
C LEU A 168 -11.59 4.81 -26.47
N GLY A 169 -10.78 5.26 -27.44
CA GLY A 169 -11.19 5.38 -28.84
C GLY A 169 -12.32 6.40 -29.03
N ASN A 170 -13.02 6.34 -30.16
CA ASN A 170 -14.01 7.35 -30.55
C ASN A 170 -15.47 6.89 -30.39
N HIS A 171 -15.70 5.59 -30.16
CA HIS A 171 -17.03 5.01 -30.10
C HIS A 171 -17.28 4.47 -28.70
N ILE A 172 -17.63 5.37 -27.79
CA ILE A 172 -17.87 5.08 -26.38
C ILE A 172 -19.35 4.81 -26.15
N MET A 173 -19.69 3.63 -25.62
CA MET A 173 -21.04 3.27 -25.20
C MET A 173 -21.13 3.09 -23.70
N VAL A 174 -22.13 3.68 -23.07
CA VAL A 174 -22.42 3.52 -21.65
C VAL A 174 -23.68 2.68 -21.43
N GLN A 175 -23.66 1.84 -20.40
CA GLN A 175 -24.68 0.84 -20.10
C GLN A 175 -24.88 0.74 -18.58
N GLY A 176 -26.01 0.17 -18.13
CA GLY A 176 -26.31 0.01 -16.71
C GLY A 176 -27.20 1.13 -16.13
N GLY A 177 -27.82 0.83 -14.99
CA GLY A 177 -28.87 1.66 -14.40
C GLY A 177 -28.43 3.05 -13.96
N THR A 178 -27.15 3.27 -13.67
CA THR A 178 -26.66 4.59 -13.27
C THR A 178 -26.78 5.61 -14.41
N PHE A 179 -26.74 5.17 -15.67
CA PHE A 179 -26.90 6.06 -16.82
C PHE A 179 -28.36 6.41 -17.14
N ARG A 180 -29.33 5.97 -16.32
CA ARG A 180 -30.65 6.64 -16.24
C ARG A 180 -30.52 8.07 -15.70
N ASN A 181 -29.43 8.38 -15.00
CA ASN A 181 -29.13 9.71 -14.50
C ASN A 181 -28.36 10.52 -15.57
N ILE A 182 -29.05 11.49 -16.18
CA ILE A 182 -28.51 12.37 -17.23
C ILE A 182 -27.37 13.24 -16.70
N SER A 183 -27.34 13.60 -15.42
CA SER A 183 -26.23 14.39 -14.85
C SER A 183 -24.91 13.61 -14.85
N VAL A 184 -24.97 12.28 -14.66
CA VAL A 184 -23.79 11.40 -14.74
C VAL A 184 -23.29 11.30 -16.18
N ILE A 185 -24.19 11.13 -17.15
CA ILE A 185 -23.85 11.13 -18.58
C ILE A 185 -23.18 12.46 -18.92
N ARG A 186 -23.78 13.58 -18.51
CA ARG A 186 -23.27 14.91 -18.84
C ARG A 186 -21.91 15.18 -18.19
N ALA A 187 -21.72 14.78 -16.93
CA ALA A 187 -20.42 14.87 -16.28
C ALA A 187 -19.37 14.02 -17.02
N LEU A 188 -19.73 12.84 -17.50
CA LEU A 188 -18.84 11.96 -18.27
C LEU A 188 -18.45 12.58 -19.62
N GLU A 189 -19.39 13.16 -20.36
CA GLU A 189 -19.11 13.90 -21.61
C GLU A 189 -18.15 15.07 -21.36
N ILE A 190 -18.37 15.84 -20.28
CA ILE A 190 -17.54 16.99 -19.94
C ILE A 190 -16.11 16.55 -19.57
N GLU A 191 -15.98 15.54 -18.71
CA GLU A 191 -14.67 15.07 -18.26
C GLU A 191 -13.87 14.39 -19.39
N LEU A 192 -14.55 13.74 -20.34
CA LEU A 192 -13.90 13.09 -21.48
C LEU A 192 -13.70 14.02 -22.69
N GLY A 193 -14.52 15.08 -22.82
CA GLY A 193 -14.54 15.90 -24.03
C GLY A 193 -14.91 15.10 -25.30
N LYS A 194 -15.71 14.02 -25.14
CA LYS A 194 -16.11 13.10 -26.21
C LYS A 194 -17.62 12.86 -26.17
N GLU A 195 -18.17 12.52 -27.33
CA GLU A 195 -19.57 12.08 -27.46
C GLU A 195 -19.74 10.68 -26.86
N ILE A 196 -20.84 10.49 -26.13
CA ILE A 196 -21.15 9.25 -25.41
C ILE A 196 -22.46 8.67 -25.94
N MET A 197 -22.42 7.42 -26.40
CA MET A 197 -23.62 6.70 -26.84
C MET A 197 -24.29 6.02 -25.65
N VAL A 198 -25.60 6.21 -25.53
CA VAL A 198 -26.45 5.54 -24.52
C VAL A 198 -27.77 5.15 -25.19
N THR A 199 -28.36 4.03 -24.78
CA THR A 199 -29.68 3.59 -25.27
C THR A 199 -30.80 4.13 -24.38
N ASP A 200 -32.06 4.03 -24.82
CA ASP A 200 -33.22 4.46 -24.02
C ASP A 200 -33.41 3.64 -22.73
N TYR A 201 -32.85 2.42 -22.70
CA TYR A 201 -32.95 1.44 -21.62
C TYR A 201 -31.56 0.87 -21.27
N PRO A 202 -30.63 1.69 -20.77
CA PRO A 202 -29.25 1.28 -20.55
C PRO A 202 -29.14 0.14 -19.52
N GLU A 203 -30.07 0.02 -18.57
CA GLU A 203 -30.09 -1.05 -17.57
C GLU A 203 -30.45 -2.44 -18.13
N LEU A 204 -31.02 -2.52 -19.33
CA LEU A 204 -31.46 -3.79 -19.94
C LEU A 204 -30.42 -4.39 -20.91
N MET A 205 -29.27 -3.74 -21.09
CA MET A 205 -28.28 -4.11 -22.12
C MET A 205 -27.72 -5.53 -21.92
N GLY A 206 -27.44 -5.93 -20.68
CA GLY A 206 -27.02 -7.31 -20.38
C GLY A 206 -28.09 -8.36 -20.74
N ALA A 207 -29.36 -8.09 -20.45
CA ALA A 207 -30.46 -8.98 -20.82
C ALA A 207 -30.64 -9.04 -22.35
N TYR A 208 -30.49 -7.91 -23.03
CA TYR A 208 -30.54 -7.83 -24.49
C TYR A 208 -29.42 -8.66 -25.15
N GLY A 209 -28.19 -8.57 -24.63
CA GLY A 209 -27.07 -9.40 -25.06
C GLY A 209 -27.32 -10.90 -24.88
N ALA A 210 -27.90 -11.29 -23.75
CA ALA A 210 -28.30 -12.68 -23.49
C ALA A 210 -29.38 -13.17 -24.48
N ALA A 211 -30.34 -12.32 -24.82
CA ALA A 211 -31.34 -12.64 -25.84
C ALA A 211 -30.72 -12.83 -27.23
N LEU A 212 -29.75 -12.01 -27.62
CA LEU A 212 -29.00 -12.18 -28.87
C LEU A 212 -28.24 -13.51 -28.91
N TYR A 213 -27.59 -13.87 -27.80
CA TYR A 213 -26.90 -15.15 -27.68
C TYR A 213 -27.85 -16.35 -27.76
N ALA A 214 -29.00 -16.27 -27.09
CA ALA A 214 -30.04 -17.29 -27.18
C ALA A 214 -30.56 -17.46 -28.62
N ARG A 215 -30.71 -16.35 -29.35
CA ARG A 215 -31.12 -16.35 -30.76
C ARG A 215 -30.09 -17.07 -31.65
N GLU A 216 -28.80 -16.76 -31.49
CA GLU A 216 -27.72 -17.42 -32.24
C GLU A 216 -27.69 -18.94 -31.99
N ARG A 217 -27.92 -19.37 -30.75
CA ARG A 217 -28.00 -20.80 -30.41
C ARG A 217 -29.21 -21.49 -31.03
N PHE A 218 -30.34 -20.81 -31.11
CA PHE A 218 -31.51 -21.33 -31.81
C PHE A 218 -31.24 -21.45 -33.33
N GLU A 219 -30.66 -20.41 -33.93
CA GLU A 219 -30.30 -20.40 -35.36
C GLU A 219 -29.29 -21.51 -35.72
N THR A 220 -28.42 -21.87 -34.79
CA THR A 220 -27.44 -22.98 -34.93
C THR A 220 -27.98 -24.35 -34.47
N GLY A 221 -29.27 -24.45 -34.14
CA GLY A 221 -29.94 -25.72 -33.80
C GLY A 221 -29.61 -26.29 -32.42
N GLN A 222 -29.10 -25.47 -31.49
CA GLN A 222 -28.68 -25.89 -30.15
C GLN A 222 -29.80 -25.81 -29.10
N THR A 223 -30.93 -25.15 -29.40
CA THR A 223 -32.09 -25.03 -28.51
C THR A 223 -33.38 -25.50 -29.20
N ARG A 224 -34.46 -25.66 -28.44
CA ARG A 224 -35.78 -26.05 -28.98
C ARG A 224 -36.86 -25.08 -28.48
N PRO A 225 -37.90 -24.79 -29.28
CA PRO A 225 -39.00 -23.93 -28.84
C PRO A 225 -39.76 -24.51 -27.64
N VAL A 226 -40.01 -23.69 -26.63
CA VAL A 226 -40.82 -24.02 -25.45
C VAL A 226 -41.92 -22.98 -25.28
N LYS A 227 -43.13 -23.38 -24.88
CA LYS A 227 -44.22 -22.44 -24.58
C LYS A 227 -43.85 -21.55 -23.41
N LEU A 228 -44.10 -20.24 -23.51
CA LEU A 228 -43.82 -19.28 -22.43
C LEU A 228 -44.49 -19.68 -21.11
N ALA A 229 -45.71 -20.23 -21.18
CA ALA A 229 -46.46 -20.72 -20.02
C ALA A 229 -45.63 -21.72 -19.18
N ALA A 230 -45.00 -22.71 -19.84
CA ALA A 230 -44.22 -23.75 -19.18
C ALA A 230 -42.93 -23.21 -18.52
N MET A 231 -42.37 -22.12 -19.07
CA MET A 231 -41.19 -21.46 -18.51
C MET A 231 -41.55 -20.46 -17.39
N SER A 232 -42.78 -19.93 -17.40
CA SER A 232 -43.25 -18.89 -16.47
C SER A 232 -43.87 -19.39 -15.17
N GLU A 233 -44.10 -20.70 -15.02
CA GLU A 233 -44.57 -21.28 -13.77
C GLU A 233 -43.54 -21.04 -12.66
N SER A 234 -43.94 -20.29 -11.62
CA SER A 234 -43.17 -20.16 -10.39
C SER A 234 -42.92 -21.56 -9.83
N LYS A 235 -41.66 -21.99 -9.81
CA LYS A 235 -41.29 -23.28 -9.24
C LYS A 235 -41.21 -23.13 -7.73
N GLU A 236 -41.97 -23.95 -7.00
CA GLU A 236 -41.74 -24.09 -5.58
C GLU A 236 -40.33 -24.66 -5.37
N TYR A 237 -39.70 -24.27 -4.27
CA TYR A 237 -38.40 -24.79 -3.90
C TYR A 237 -38.40 -25.10 -2.42
N SER A 238 -37.71 -26.18 -2.07
CA SER A 238 -37.37 -26.47 -0.69
C SER A 238 -35.94 -26.02 -0.41
N GLU A 239 -35.74 -25.35 0.73
CA GLU A 239 -34.40 -25.00 1.22
C GLU A 239 -34.00 -25.87 2.41
N ARG A 240 -32.75 -26.33 2.40
CA ARG A 240 -32.14 -26.98 3.56
C ARG A 240 -30.75 -26.44 3.79
N ARG A 241 -30.47 -25.92 4.98
CA ARG A 241 -29.12 -25.47 5.35
C ARG A 241 -28.34 -26.60 6.01
N THR A 242 -27.09 -26.79 5.57
CA THR A 242 -26.16 -27.78 6.13
C THR A 242 -24.77 -27.16 6.28
N VAL A 243 -23.98 -27.62 7.24
CA VAL A 243 -22.59 -27.19 7.41
C VAL A 243 -21.66 -28.17 6.70
N CYS A 244 -20.85 -27.68 5.76
CA CYS A 244 -19.86 -28.46 5.04
C CYS A 244 -18.70 -28.88 5.96
N LYS A 245 -18.46 -30.19 6.11
CA LYS A 245 -17.36 -30.72 6.94
C LYS A 245 -16.07 -31.05 6.16
N GLY A 246 -15.93 -30.52 4.94
CA GLY A 246 -14.83 -30.89 4.03
C GLY A 246 -13.49 -30.23 4.31
N CYS A 247 -13.48 -29.18 5.12
CA CYS A 247 -12.28 -28.46 5.56
C CYS A 247 -12.62 -27.56 6.75
N GLU A 248 -11.60 -26.90 7.28
CA GLU A 248 -11.64 -26.05 8.48
C GLU A 248 -12.54 -24.79 8.31
N ASN A 249 -12.98 -24.47 7.09
CA ASN A 249 -13.87 -23.34 6.81
C ASN A 249 -15.33 -23.56 7.24
N ASN A 250 -15.77 -24.81 7.44
CA ASN A 250 -17.13 -25.15 7.88
C ASN A 250 -18.25 -24.34 7.19
N CYS A 251 -18.19 -24.26 5.85
CA CYS A 251 -19.09 -23.38 5.08
C CYS A 251 -20.56 -23.73 5.33
N THR A 252 -21.40 -22.75 5.63
CA THR A 252 -22.86 -22.94 5.65
C THR A 252 -23.36 -22.99 4.22
N VAL A 253 -23.86 -24.15 3.80
CA VAL A 253 -24.33 -24.43 2.45
C VAL A 253 -25.85 -24.54 2.47
N THR A 254 -26.50 -23.76 1.60
CA THR A 254 -27.94 -23.85 1.36
C THR A 254 -28.18 -24.75 0.16
N HIS A 255 -28.97 -25.80 0.39
CA HIS A 255 -29.41 -26.76 -0.60
C HIS A 255 -30.78 -26.33 -1.11
N PHE A 256 -30.86 -25.93 -2.37
CA PHE A 256 -32.10 -25.65 -3.08
C PHE A 256 -32.47 -26.88 -3.90
N ARG A 257 -33.65 -27.45 -3.64
CA ARG A 257 -34.26 -28.46 -4.50
C ARG A 257 -35.53 -27.87 -5.10
N PHE A 258 -35.57 -27.82 -6.43
CA PHE A 258 -36.70 -27.30 -7.20
C PHE A 258 -37.63 -28.46 -7.60
N ASP A 259 -38.88 -28.15 -7.96
CA ASP A 259 -39.90 -29.13 -8.37
C ASP A 259 -39.50 -30.00 -9.58
N ASN A 260 -38.52 -29.55 -10.33
CA ASN A 260 -37.95 -30.26 -11.48
C ASN A 260 -36.82 -31.24 -11.11
N ASP A 261 -36.65 -31.54 -9.82
CA ASP A 261 -35.56 -32.34 -9.24
C ASP A 261 -34.15 -31.76 -9.42
N ASN A 262 -34.00 -30.57 -10.01
CA ASN A 262 -32.71 -29.90 -10.04
C ASN A 262 -32.30 -29.48 -8.62
N VAL A 263 -31.00 -29.63 -8.38
CA VAL A 263 -30.37 -29.26 -7.13
C VAL A 263 -29.36 -28.15 -7.38
N PHE A 264 -29.41 -27.11 -6.55
CA PHE A 264 -28.40 -26.05 -6.49
C PHE A 264 -27.86 -25.89 -5.08
N TYR A 265 -26.54 -25.77 -4.97
CA TYR A 265 -25.85 -25.50 -3.71
C TYR A 265 -25.34 -24.07 -3.71
N SER A 266 -25.59 -23.32 -2.64
CA SER A 266 -25.08 -21.96 -2.43
C SER A 266 -24.33 -21.85 -1.11
N GLY A 267 -23.31 -20.99 -1.04
CA GLY A 267 -22.54 -20.74 0.18
C GLY A 267 -21.29 -21.62 0.35
N ASN A 268 -21.04 -22.59 -0.53
CA ASN A 268 -19.79 -23.34 -0.55
C ASN A 268 -18.66 -22.54 -1.21
N LYS A 269 -17.43 -22.66 -0.66
CA LYS A 269 -16.24 -21.92 -1.14
C LYS A 269 -15.44 -22.65 -2.22
N CYS A 270 -15.63 -23.95 -2.35
CA CYS A 270 -15.01 -24.80 -3.34
C CYS A 270 -16.00 -25.89 -3.78
N GLU A 271 -15.72 -26.55 -4.89
CA GLU A 271 -16.56 -27.63 -5.43
C GLU A 271 -16.06 -29.01 -4.97
N LYS A 272 -15.52 -29.11 -3.73
CA LYS A 272 -14.95 -30.37 -3.21
C LYS A 272 -16.02 -31.35 -2.70
N ILE A 273 -17.05 -30.84 -2.02
CA ILE A 273 -18.14 -31.65 -1.46
C ILE A 273 -19.47 -31.33 -2.14
N PHE A 274 -19.78 -30.06 -2.31
CA PHE A 274 -20.98 -29.59 -2.98
C PHE A 274 -20.57 -29.05 -4.34
N ASN A 275 -21.18 -29.55 -5.41
CA ASN A 275 -20.83 -29.21 -6.79
C ASN A 275 -22.08 -28.85 -7.60
N ASN A 276 -22.06 -27.71 -8.28
CA ASN A 276 -23.14 -27.30 -9.18
C ASN A 276 -22.97 -27.71 -10.64
N SER A 277 -21.75 -28.07 -11.07
CA SER A 277 -21.35 -28.30 -12.46
C SER A 277 -21.50 -29.75 -12.94
N GLY A 278 -22.02 -30.66 -12.10
CA GLY A 278 -22.11 -32.10 -12.38
C GLY A 278 -20.75 -32.82 -12.33
N GLU A 279 -20.76 -34.16 -12.39
CA GLU A 279 -19.56 -35.03 -12.24
C GLU A 279 -18.55 -34.94 -13.41
N LYS A 280 -18.79 -34.15 -14.46
CA LYS A 280 -18.06 -34.22 -15.74
C LYS A 280 -16.87 -33.24 -15.90
N VAL A 281 -16.53 -32.39 -14.93
CA VAL A 281 -15.43 -31.41 -15.10
C VAL A 281 -14.10 -31.97 -14.58
N LYS A 282 -13.13 -32.17 -15.48
CA LYS A 282 -11.74 -32.55 -15.12
C LYS A 282 -11.07 -31.38 -14.38
N LYS A 283 -10.85 -31.52 -13.07
CA LYS A 283 -10.15 -30.51 -12.27
C LYS A 283 -8.70 -30.33 -12.73
N GLY A 284 -8.21 -29.10 -12.62
CA GLY A 284 -6.79 -28.80 -12.81
C GLY A 284 -5.92 -29.18 -11.62
N VAL A 285 -4.61 -29.18 -11.83
CA VAL A 285 -3.60 -29.37 -10.79
C VAL A 285 -3.42 -28.07 -9.99
N ASN A 286 -3.32 -28.16 -8.66
CA ASN A 286 -3.13 -26.99 -7.79
C ASN A 286 -1.79 -27.05 -7.02
N LEU A 287 -0.77 -26.33 -7.51
CA LEU A 287 0.54 -26.28 -6.86
C LEU A 287 0.54 -25.53 -5.51
N HIS A 288 -0.43 -24.65 -5.23
CA HIS A 288 -0.49 -23.95 -3.94
C HIS A 288 -0.77 -24.92 -2.78
N THR A 289 -1.64 -25.91 -2.99
CA THR A 289 -1.91 -26.96 -1.99
C THR A 289 -0.66 -27.81 -1.74
N GLU A 290 0.01 -28.25 -2.80
CA GLU A 290 1.26 -29.02 -2.69
C GLU A 290 2.37 -28.20 -2.00
N LYS A 291 2.47 -26.90 -2.29
CA LYS A 291 3.40 -25.97 -1.63
C LYS A 291 3.13 -25.85 -0.12
N TYR A 292 1.86 -25.77 0.29
CA TYR A 292 1.49 -25.72 1.72
C TYR A 292 1.96 -26.99 2.47
N ASP A 293 1.76 -28.16 1.86
CA ASP A 293 2.17 -29.43 2.45
C ASP A 293 3.70 -29.57 2.50
N LEU A 294 4.41 -29.20 1.43
CA LEU A 294 5.88 -29.18 1.39
C LEU A 294 6.51 -28.24 2.44
N LEU A 295 5.80 -27.17 2.81
CA LEU A 295 6.20 -26.29 3.91
C LEU A 295 6.00 -27.00 5.24
N PHE A 296 4.76 -27.31 5.63
CA PHE A 296 4.41 -27.60 7.02
C PHE A 296 4.30 -29.08 7.37
N ASN A 297 4.18 -30.00 6.41
CA ASN A 297 4.09 -31.43 6.67
C ASN A 297 5.49 -32.03 6.87
N ARG A 298 6.14 -31.66 7.98
CA ARG A 298 7.50 -32.07 8.31
C ARG A 298 7.53 -32.80 9.64
N PRO A 299 8.32 -33.88 9.77
CA PRO A 299 8.37 -34.67 10.99
C PRO A 299 8.95 -33.84 12.15
N VAL A 300 8.31 -33.93 13.31
CA VAL A 300 8.76 -33.24 14.54
C VAL A 300 9.00 -34.30 15.61
N PRO A 301 10.10 -34.21 16.39
CA PRO A 301 10.33 -35.13 17.50
C PRO A 301 9.25 -34.98 18.58
N GLU A 302 8.85 -36.09 19.19
CA GLU A 302 7.83 -36.11 20.26
C GLU A 302 8.31 -35.40 21.53
N GLU A 303 9.60 -35.52 21.83
CA GLU A 303 10.26 -34.89 22.97
C GLU A 303 11.39 -33.96 22.50
N GLY A 304 11.64 -32.93 23.28
CA GLY A 304 12.76 -32.00 23.06
C GLY A 304 13.14 -31.33 24.36
N LYS A 305 14.34 -30.74 24.39
CA LYS A 305 14.83 -30.03 25.60
C LYS A 305 13.99 -28.82 25.95
N ILE A 306 13.35 -28.22 24.95
CA ILE A 306 12.43 -27.09 25.05
C ILE A 306 11.41 -27.21 23.91
N THR A 307 10.20 -26.70 24.15
CA THR A 307 9.09 -26.64 23.19
C THR A 307 8.92 -25.22 22.67
N LEU A 308 9.27 -25.01 21.41
CA LEU A 308 9.21 -23.71 20.73
C LEU A 308 7.97 -23.63 19.83
N GLY A 309 7.09 -22.67 20.11
CA GLY A 309 5.94 -22.35 19.28
C GLY A 309 6.34 -21.55 18.05
N ILE A 310 5.91 -21.98 16.85
CA ILE A 310 6.12 -21.25 15.60
C ILE A 310 4.75 -20.89 14.99
N PRO A 311 4.42 -19.59 14.85
CA PRO A 311 3.16 -19.19 14.23
C PRO A 311 3.25 -19.36 12.70
N ARG A 312 2.19 -19.89 12.08
CA ARG A 312 2.07 -20.05 10.62
C ARG A 312 1.75 -18.72 9.94
N VAL A 313 2.71 -17.80 9.92
CA VAL A 313 2.48 -16.39 9.54
C VAL A 313 3.61 -15.81 8.70
N LEU A 314 3.30 -14.82 7.87
CA LEU A 314 4.26 -13.94 7.18
C LEU A 314 5.41 -14.73 6.51
N GLY A 315 6.66 -14.48 6.90
CA GLY A 315 7.86 -15.12 6.32
C GLY A 315 8.03 -16.61 6.64
N MET A 316 7.21 -17.19 7.54
CA MET A 316 7.25 -18.64 7.77
C MET A 316 6.75 -19.43 6.56
N TYR A 317 5.94 -18.83 5.70
CA TYR A 317 5.54 -19.43 4.43
C TYR A 317 6.66 -19.49 3.38
N GLU A 318 7.84 -18.97 3.69
CA GLU A 318 9.04 -19.03 2.84
C GLU A 318 10.16 -19.84 3.50
N ASN A 319 10.45 -19.56 4.78
CA ASN A 319 11.67 -20.00 5.45
C ASN A 319 11.45 -21.13 6.47
N TYR A 320 10.23 -21.65 6.61
CA TYR A 320 9.97 -22.71 7.59
C TYR A 320 10.79 -24.00 7.37
N PRO A 321 11.09 -24.47 6.15
CA PRO A 321 11.98 -25.61 5.93
C PRO A 321 13.35 -25.45 6.61
N PHE A 322 13.94 -24.25 6.49
CA PHE A 322 15.18 -23.89 7.17
C PHE A 322 15.01 -23.94 8.70
N TRP A 323 14.01 -23.23 9.25
CA TRP A 323 13.81 -23.13 10.70
C TRP A 323 13.51 -24.48 11.33
N HIS A 324 12.66 -25.28 10.68
CA HIS A 324 12.32 -26.63 11.11
C HIS A 324 13.57 -27.49 11.27
N SER A 325 14.40 -27.56 10.23
CA SER A 325 15.58 -28.43 10.23
C SER A 325 16.67 -27.94 11.20
N LEU A 326 16.86 -26.63 11.34
CA LEU A 326 17.82 -26.06 12.29
C LEU A 326 17.44 -26.38 13.74
N LEU A 327 16.19 -26.09 14.11
CA LEU A 327 15.72 -26.18 15.48
C LEU A 327 15.59 -27.64 15.93
N THR A 328 14.96 -28.50 15.11
CA THR A 328 14.87 -29.94 15.42
C THR A 328 16.25 -30.61 15.46
N GLY A 329 17.16 -30.22 14.56
CA GLY A 329 18.55 -30.70 14.55
C GLY A 329 19.36 -30.31 15.80
N CYS A 330 18.91 -29.31 16.56
CA CYS A 330 19.48 -28.89 17.84
C CYS A 330 18.76 -29.49 19.06
N GLY A 331 17.80 -30.40 18.86
CA GLY A 331 17.04 -31.05 19.94
C GLY A 331 15.90 -30.20 20.51
N ILE A 332 15.39 -29.23 19.74
CA ILE A 332 14.23 -28.39 20.09
C ILE A 332 12.97 -29.03 19.50
N ARG A 333 11.93 -29.19 20.32
CA ARG A 333 10.60 -29.60 19.86
C ARG A 333 9.86 -28.39 19.31
N ILE A 334 9.23 -28.52 18.14
CA ILE A 334 8.50 -27.44 17.49
C ILE A 334 6.99 -27.69 17.61
N VAL A 335 6.23 -26.65 17.95
CA VAL A 335 4.76 -26.70 17.90
C VAL A 335 4.27 -25.60 16.97
N LEU A 336 3.62 -25.97 15.86
CA LEU A 336 3.00 -24.99 14.97
C LEU A 336 1.64 -24.54 15.50
N SER A 337 1.33 -23.25 15.36
CA SER A 337 -0.05 -22.76 15.51
C SER A 337 -0.94 -23.46 14.49
N ASP A 338 -2.23 -23.73 14.77
CA ASP A 338 -3.12 -24.40 13.83
C ASP A 338 -3.27 -23.66 12.48
N LYS A 339 -3.90 -24.34 11.51
CA LYS A 339 -4.28 -23.71 10.24
C LYS A 339 -5.20 -22.51 10.51
N SER A 340 -5.03 -21.48 9.71
CA SER A 340 -5.76 -20.21 9.85
C SER A 340 -7.26 -20.41 9.65
N THR A 341 -8.05 -19.85 10.55
CA THR A 341 -9.53 -19.82 10.49
C THR A 341 -10.04 -18.45 10.91
N MET A 342 -11.25 -18.08 10.49
CA MET A 342 -11.88 -16.82 10.97
C MET A 342 -12.09 -16.83 12.48
N ALA A 343 -12.46 -17.98 13.07
CA ALA A 343 -12.58 -18.10 14.53
C ALA A 343 -11.25 -17.80 15.24
N MET A 344 -10.12 -18.29 14.71
CA MET A 344 -8.79 -17.95 15.24
C MET A 344 -8.51 -16.45 15.08
N TYR A 345 -8.78 -15.88 13.91
CA TYR A 345 -8.60 -14.45 13.64
C TYR A 345 -9.35 -13.58 14.66
N GLU A 346 -10.62 -13.88 14.91
CA GLU A 346 -11.50 -13.17 15.84
C GLU A 346 -10.98 -13.16 17.27
N THR A 347 -10.23 -14.20 17.69
CA THR A 347 -9.63 -14.22 19.05
C THR A 347 -8.56 -13.14 19.26
N GLY A 348 -7.92 -12.67 18.18
CA GLY A 348 -6.82 -11.71 18.23
C GLY A 348 -7.15 -10.31 17.68
N ILE A 349 -8.34 -10.10 17.11
CA ILE A 349 -8.67 -8.86 16.41
C ILE A 349 -8.60 -7.62 17.33
N SER A 350 -8.99 -7.76 18.60
CA SER A 350 -9.01 -6.67 19.58
C SER A 350 -7.63 -6.14 19.98
N THR A 351 -6.55 -6.84 19.62
CA THR A 351 -5.16 -6.39 19.85
C THR A 351 -4.50 -5.83 18.59
N VAL A 352 -5.20 -5.75 17.46
CA VAL A 352 -4.68 -5.14 16.24
C VAL A 352 -4.68 -3.62 16.39
N MET A 353 -3.51 -3.00 16.28
CA MET A 353 -3.33 -1.55 16.54
C MET A 353 -3.60 -0.64 15.34
N ALA A 354 -3.73 -1.21 14.13
CA ALA A 354 -3.92 -0.42 12.91
C ALA A 354 -4.88 -1.11 11.94
N ASP A 355 -6.00 -0.46 11.64
CA ASP A 355 -7.08 -1.04 10.83
C ASP A 355 -6.68 -1.25 9.36
N ASN A 356 -5.84 -0.37 8.82
CA ASN A 356 -5.37 -0.39 7.44
C ASN A 356 -4.11 -1.27 7.23
N ILE A 357 -3.71 -2.06 8.23
CA ILE A 357 -2.64 -3.06 8.04
C ILE A 357 -3.15 -4.26 7.25
N CYS A 358 -2.24 -4.95 6.55
CA CYS A 358 -2.63 -6.11 5.74
C CYS A 358 -3.19 -7.27 6.59
N PHE A 359 -4.18 -7.98 6.04
CA PHE A 359 -4.83 -9.12 6.69
C PHE A 359 -3.86 -10.18 7.24
N PRO A 360 -2.80 -10.60 6.52
CA PRO A 360 -1.78 -11.50 7.05
C PRO A 360 -1.16 -11.04 8.38
N ALA A 361 -0.98 -9.74 8.59
CA ALA A 361 -0.44 -9.19 9.83
C ALA A 361 -1.49 -9.18 10.95
N LYS A 362 -2.76 -8.93 10.63
CA LYS A 362 -3.85 -9.03 11.61
C LYS A 362 -3.99 -10.47 12.14
N LEU A 363 -3.87 -11.47 11.25
CA LEU A 363 -3.95 -12.89 11.60
C LEU A 363 -2.89 -13.34 12.61
N VAL A 364 -1.71 -12.70 12.62
CA VAL A 364 -0.64 -13.06 13.57
C VAL A 364 -1.14 -13.07 15.01
N HIS A 365 -1.98 -12.12 15.39
CA HIS A 365 -2.52 -12.04 16.76
C HIS A 365 -3.25 -13.32 17.14
N GLY A 366 -4.16 -13.81 16.29
CA GLY A 366 -4.88 -15.07 16.51
C GLY A 366 -3.95 -16.29 16.63
N HIS A 367 -2.91 -16.37 15.79
CA HIS A 367 -1.91 -17.45 15.88
C HIS A 367 -1.12 -17.42 17.20
N ILE A 368 -0.86 -16.24 17.76
CA ILE A 368 -0.20 -16.09 19.06
C ILE A 368 -1.11 -16.60 20.20
N TYR A 369 -2.39 -16.25 20.20
CA TYR A 369 -3.36 -16.79 21.16
C TYR A 369 -3.50 -18.32 21.03
N ASN A 370 -3.50 -18.85 19.80
CA ASN A 370 -3.53 -20.31 19.58
C ASN A 370 -2.30 -21.01 20.17
N LEU A 371 -1.09 -20.48 19.96
CA LEU A 371 0.13 -21.04 20.56
C LEU A 371 0.14 -20.93 22.09
N ALA A 372 -0.37 -19.83 22.64
CA ALA A 372 -0.51 -19.68 24.08
C ALA A 372 -1.47 -20.73 24.67
N ALA A 373 -2.59 -21.02 24.00
CA ALA A 373 -3.50 -22.09 24.40
C ALA A 373 -2.85 -23.49 24.36
N LYS A 374 -1.87 -23.70 23.46
CA LYS A 374 -1.07 -24.93 23.38
C LYS A 374 0.06 -25.00 24.43
N LYS A 375 0.22 -23.99 25.28
CA LYS A 375 1.19 -23.95 26.39
C LYS A 375 2.64 -24.23 25.95
N VAL A 376 3.05 -23.64 24.83
CA VAL A 376 4.46 -23.66 24.39
C VAL A 376 5.34 -22.89 25.37
N ASP A 377 6.62 -23.27 25.50
CA ASP A 377 7.52 -22.62 26.46
C ASP A 377 7.87 -21.20 26.01
N ARG A 378 8.05 -21.02 24.69
CA ARG A 378 8.43 -19.75 24.05
C ARG A 378 7.83 -19.69 22.65
N ILE A 379 7.68 -18.50 22.08
CA ILE A 379 7.26 -18.31 20.69
C ILE A 379 8.42 -17.75 19.87
N PHE A 380 8.74 -18.39 18.75
CA PHE A 380 9.77 -17.93 17.82
C PHE A 380 9.17 -17.15 16.66
N MET A 381 9.50 -15.86 16.58
CA MET A 381 9.08 -14.95 15.52
C MET A 381 10.26 -14.05 15.13
N PRO A 382 11.16 -14.53 14.26
CA PRO A 382 12.45 -13.93 13.97
C PRO A 382 12.34 -12.60 13.23
N TYR A 383 13.35 -11.75 13.43
CA TYR A 383 13.49 -10.46 12.80
C TYR A 383 14.37 -10.58 11.54
N VAL A 384 13.78 -10.98 10.41
CA VAL A 384 14.51 -11.20 9.15
C VAL A 384 14.56 -9.91 8.32
N VAL A 385 15.74 -9.29 8.21
CA VAL A 385 15.92 -8.00 7.53
C VAL A 385 16.09 -8.20 6.01
N PHE A 386 17.05 -9.04 5.63
CA PHE A 386 17.32 -9.39 4.23
C PHE A 386 16.99 -10.85 4.01
N GLU A 387 16.30 -11.11 2.92
CA GLU A 387 16.08 -12.45 2.40
C GLU A 387 17.23 -12.87 1.48
N ASN A 388 17.25 -14.13 1.05
CA ASN A 388 18.21 -14.59 0.05
C ASN A 388 18.14 -13.74 -1.22
N LYS A 389 19.29 -13.37 -1.77
CA LYS A 389 19.36 -12.61 -3.03
C LYS A 389 19.27 -13.60 -4.20
N GLU A 390 18.07 -13.80 -4.73
CA GLU A 390 17.80 -14.75 -5.82
C GLU A 390 18.32 -14.29 -7.19
N ASP A 391 18.62 -13.00 -7.32
CA ASP A 391 19.05 -12.37 -8.56
C ASP A 391 20.10 -11.30 -8.24
N ASP A 392 21.30 -11.48 -8.78
CA ASP A 392 22.45 -10.65 -8.46
C ASP A 392 22.34 -9.24 -9.06
N ARG A 393 21.53 -9.05 -10.10
CA ARG A 393 21.27 -7.76 -10.76
C ARG A 393 20.31 -6.88 -9.98
N THR A 394 19.59 -7.44 -8.99
CA THR A 394 18.69 -6.65 -8.13
C THR A 394 19.46 -5.72 -7.18
N ASN A 395 18.88 -4.57 -6.83
CA ASN A 395 19.52 -3.62 -5.91
C ASN A 395 19.60 -4.19 -4.49
N ASN A 396 18.57 -4.92 -4.05
CA ASN A 396 18.49 -5.47 -2.70
C ASN A 396 17.49 -6.65 -2.57
N SER A 397 17.53 -7.34 -1.43
CA SER A 397 16.66 -8.47 -1.07
C SER A 397 15.91 -8.24 0.26
N TYR A 398 15.56 -6.99 0.57
CA TYR A 398 14.85 -6.67 1.81
C TYR A 398 13.52 -7.43 1.94
N ASN A 399 13.22 -7.88 3.15
CA ASN A 399 11.84 -8.15 3.53
C ASN A 399 11.09 -6.83 3.76
N CYS A 400 9.77 -6.82 3.55
CA CYS A 400 8.98 -5.64 3.87
C CYS A 400 8.96 -5.40 5.40
N PRO A 401 8.77 -4.16 5.87
CA PRO A 401 8.80 -3.85 7.29
C PRO A 401 7.90 -4.75 8.16
N ILE A 402 6.70 -5.10 7.67
CA ILE A 402 5.78 -6.01 8.36
C ILE A 402 6.42 -7.39 8.57
N ILE A 403 6.96 -8.01 7.53
CA ILE A 403 7.61 -9.33 7.66
C ILE A 403 8.82 -9.25 8.60
N THR A 404 9.58 -8.15 8.53
CA THR A 404 10.79 -7.97 9.33
C THR A 404 10.48 -7.72 10.82
N GLY A 405 9.54 -6.84 11.17
CA GLY A 405 9.45 -6.27 12.52
C GLY A 405 8.13 -6.48 13.28
N TYR A 406 7.18 -7.25 12.75
CA TYR A 406 5.87 -7.39 13.40
C TYR A 406 5.91 -8.10 14.76
N SER A 407 7.00 -8.81 15.08
CA SER A 407 7.20 -9.40 16.41
C SER A 407 7.24 -8.33 17.52
N ASP A 408 7.70 -7.12 17.25
CA ASP A 408 7.71 -6.03 18.23
C ASP A 408 6.29 -5.50 18.51
N VAL A 409 5.40 -5.53 17.50
CA VAL A 409 3.97 -5.24 17.68
C VAL A 409 3.33 -6.29 18.59
N ILE A 410 3.64 -7.57 18.41
CA ILE A 410 3.11 -8.64 19.26
C ILE A 410 3.58 -8.50 20.70
N LYS A 411 4.87 -8.18 20.92
CA LYS A 411 5.40 -7.93 22.28
C LYS A 411 4.72 -6.74 22.96
N SER A 412 4.34 -5.71 22.20
CA SER A 412 3.66 -4.52 22.71
C SER A 412 2.15 -4.74 22.92
N ALA A 413 1.42 -5.06 21.86
CA ALA A 413 -0.04 -5.09 21.85
C ALA A 413 -0.60 -6.29 22.61
N VAL A 414 -0.14 -7.50 22.28
CA VAL A 414 -0.58 -8.75 22.94
C VAL A 414 0.15 -8.95 24.26
N ASN A 415 1.46 -8.66 24.28
CA ASN A 415 2.38 -8.90 25.39
C ASN A 415 2.26 -10.33 25.98
N PRO A 416 2.57 -11.40 25.20
CA PRO A 416 2.37 -12.78 25.63
C PRO A 416 3.16 -13.16 26.89
N LYS A 417 4.31 -12.52 27.12
CA LYS A 417 5.14 -12.73 28.31
C LYS A 417 4.38 -12.33 29.58
N TYR A 418 3.77 -11.15 29.57
CA TYR A 418 2.99 -10.66 30.71
C TYR A 418 1.66 -11.41 30.83
N LYS A 419 0.96 -11.61 29.70
CA LYS A 419 -0.40 -12.17 29.69
C LYS A 419 -0.47 -13.68 29.93
N PHE A 420 0.52 -14.43 29.43
CA PHE A 420 0.52 -15.91 29.44
C PHE A 420 1.78 -16.53 30.04
N GLY A 421 2.77 -15.73 30.44
CA GLY A 421 4.07 -16.24 30.87
C GLY A 421 4.97 -16.73 29.72
N ILE A 422 4.58 -16.51 28.45
CA ILE A 422 5.27 -17.06 27.27
C ILE A 422 6.06 -15.95 26.56
N PRO A 423 7.40 -15.95 26.60
CA PRO A 423 8.21 -14.96 25.91
C PRO A 423 8.17 -15.14 24.38
N VAL A 424 8.26 -14.03 23.66
CA VAL A 424 8.40 -13.99 22.19
C VAL A 424 9.85 -13.69 21.83
N ASP A 425 10.51 -14.67 21.22
CA ASP A 425 11.88 -14.59 20.73
C ASP A 425 11.90 -14.00 19.32
N ALA A 426 12.57 -12.87 19.16
CA ALA A 426 12.75 -12.20 17.87
C ALA A 426 14.23 -11.86 17.58
N PRO A 427 15.13 -12.86 17.54
CA PRO A 427 16.52 -12.65 17.12
C PRO A 427 16.59 -12.12 15.69
N THR A 428 17.63 -11.34 15.39
CA THR A 428 17.84 -10.74 14.07
C THR A 428 18.64 -11.65 13.14
N PHE A 429 18.16 -11.79 11.90
CA PHE A 429 18.79 -12.60 10.86
C PHE A 429 18.87 -11.89 9.51
N THR A 430 19.82 -12.35 8.70
CA THR A 430 19.99 -12.00 7.28
C THR A 430 20.25 -13.29 6.50
N PHE A 431 19.45 -13.57 5.48
CA PHE A 431 19.69 -14.68 4.55
C PHE A 431 20.63 -14.28 3.40
N ALA A 432 20.87 -12.98 3.21
CA ALA A 432 21.79 -12.47 2.20
C ALA A 432 23.27 -12.78 2.51
N ASN A 433 23.62 -13.15 3.75
CA ASN A 433 24.99 -13.51 4.13
C ASN A 433 25.00 -14.74 5.06
N LYS A 434 25.36 -15.90 4.51
CA LYS A 434 25.39 -17.20 5.21
C LYS A 434 26.30 -17.20 6.46
N LYS A 435 27.41 -16.48 6.45
CA LYS A 435 28.36 -16.40 7.58
C LYS A 435 27.74 -15.66 8.76
N LEU A 436 27.13 -14.51 8.50
CA LEU A 436 26.42 -13.73 9.51
C LEU A 436 25.17 -14.48 10.02
N MET A 437 24.44 -15.12 9.12
CA MET A 437 23.30 -15.98 9.45
C MET A 437 23.69 -17.09 10.42
N ARG A 438 24.76 -17.83 10.12
CA ARG A 438 25.31 -18.88 11.00
C ARG A 438 25.64 -18.33 12.38
N LYS A 439 26.28 -17.15 12.44
CA LYS A 439 26.65 -16.51 13.70
C LYS A 439 25.40 -16.22 14.57
N SER A 440 24.35 -15.62 13.99
CA SER A 440 23.08 -15.40 14.69
C SER A 440 22.43 -16.70 15.14
N CYS A 441 22.47 -17.77 14.33
CA CYS A 441 21.93 -19.07 14.72
C CYS A 441 22.67 -19.64 15.93
N VAL A 442 24.01 -19.59 15.93
CA VAL A 442 24.83 -20.05 17.07
C VAL A 442 24.52 -19.25 18.34
N GLU A 443 24.43 -17.92 18.24
CA GLU A 443 24.11 -17.05 19.37
C GLU A 443 22.71 -17.35 19.94
N TYR A 444 21.70 -17.50 19.08
CA TYR A 444 20.33 -17.77 19.51
C TYR A 444 20.19 -19.17 20.14
N ILE A 445 20.70 -20.22 19.50
CA ILE A 445 20.60 -21.58 20.03
C ILE A 445 21.32 -21.72 21.37
N LYS A 446 22.50 -21.10 21.54
CA LYS A 446 23.20 -21.09 22.83
C LYS A 446 22.45 -20.33 23.92
N THR A 447 21.63 -19.35 23.55
CA THR A 447 20.74 -18.65 24.47
C THR A 447 19.57 -19.54 24.92
N LEU A 448 19.04 -20.38 24.02
CA LEU A 448 17.96 -21.32 24.34
C LEU A 448 18.44 -22.54 25.13
N ILE A 449 19.55 -23.14 24.72
CA ILE A 449 20.10 -24.37 25.31
C ILE A 449 21.59 -24.13 25.61
N PRO A 450 21.91 -23.53 26.77
CA PRO A 450 23.28 -23.29 27.19
C PRO A 450 24.11 -24.58 27.16
N GLY A 451 25.38 -24.46 26.74
CA GLY A 451 26.31 -25.59 26.65
C GLY A 451 26.18 -26.46 25.39
N THR A 452 25.28 -26.14 24.45
CA THR A 452 25.20 -26.86 23.16
C THR A 452 26.50 -26.70 22.36
N ASP A 453 27.10 -27.82 21.93
CA ASP A 453 28.30 -27.83 21.10
C ASP A 453 28.03 -27.14 19.76
N THR A 454 28.93 -26.20 19.41
CA THR A 454 28.87 -25.47 18.13
C THR A 454 28.92 -26.43 16.94
N LYS A 455 29.58 -27.60 17.04
CA LYS A 455 29.58 -28.62 15.98
C LYS A 455 28.19 -29.18 15.67
N ILE A 456 27.35 -29.33 16.70
CA ILE A 456 25.95 -29.79 16.53
C ILE A 456 25.16 -28.71 15.80
N ILE A 457 25.30 -27.45 16.23
CA ILE A 457 24.63 -26.30 15.61
C ILE A 457 25.06 -26.15 14.15
N ASP A 458 26.35 -26.32 13.85
CA ASP A 458 26.88 -26.24 12.48
C ASP A 458 26.38 -27.34 11.56
N ARG A 459 26.23 -28.56 12.10
CA ARG A 459 25.61 -29.66 11.36
C ARG A 459 24.14 -29.37 11.10
N ALA A 460 23.39 -28.92 12.11
CA ALA A 460 21.98 -28.54 11.95
C ALA A 460 21.80 -27.39 10.96
N PHE A 461 22.67 -26.38 11.00
CA PHE A 461 22.65 -25.24 10.07
C PHE A 461 22.91 -25.67 8.62
N ARG A 462 23.89 -26.56 8.37
CA ARG A 462 24.12 -27.12 7.03
C ARG A 462 22.91 -27.91 6.53
N ASN A 463 22.33 -28.75 7.38
CA ASN A 463 21.12 -29.51 7.04
C ASN A 463 19.93 -28.59 6.75
N ALA A 464 19.81 -27.48 7.48
CA ALA A 464 18.77 -26.48 7.25
C ALA A 464 18.90 -25.77 5.90
N LEU A 465 20.14 -25.44 5.48
CA LEU A 465 20.38 -24.91 4.14
C LEU A 465 20.00 -25.92 3.05
N ILE A 466 20.33 -27.20 3.23
CA ILE A 466 19.96 -28.28 2.31
C ILE A 466 18.44 -28.46 2.25
N ALA A 467 17.76 -28.42 3.41
CA ALA A 467 16.31 -28.56 3.49
C ALA A 467 15.58 -27.40 2.77
N GLN A 468 16.10 -26.18 2.90
CA GLN A 468 15.58 -25.01 2.19
C GLN A 468 15.79 -25.14 0.67
N GLN A 469 17.02 -25.46 0.23
CA GLN A 469 17.33 -25.66 -1.18
C GLN A 469 16.48 -26.78 -1.81
N SER A 470 16.35 -27.91 -1.12
CA SER A 470 15.54 -29.04 -1.61
C SER A 470 14.06 -28.67 -1.75
N TYR A 471 13.51 -27.85 -0.86
CA TYR A 471 12.15 -27.32 -0.98
C TYR A 471 11.99 -26.49 -2.25
N GLU A 472 12.93 -25.58 -2.50
CA GLU A 472 12.92 -24.69 -3.68
C GLU A 472 13.04 -25.48 -4.99
N GLU A 473 13.95 -26.46 -5.06
CA GLU A 473 14.15 -27.32 -6.22
C GLU A 473 12.92 -28.20 -6.52
N GLN A 474 12.26 -28.73 -5.47
CA GLN A 474 11.04 -29.53 -5.62
C GLN A 474 9.89 -28.70 -6.23
N LEU A 475 9.70 -27.45 -5.77
CA LEU A 475 8.68 -26.56 -6.33
C LEU A 475 8.96 -26.21 -7.79
N ASN A 476 10.21 -25.90 -8.13
CA ASN A 476 10.59 -25.58 -9.50
C ASN A 476 10.37 -26.78 -10.43
N LYS A 477 10.85 -27.96 -10.03
CA LYS A 477 10.65 -29.23 -10.76
C LYS A 477 9.16 -29.51 -10.98
N ARG A 478 8.34 -29.35 -9.94
CA ARG A 478 6.90 -29.59 -10.03
C ARG A 478 6.20 -28.58 -10.95
N SER A 479 6.60 -27.31 -10.91
CA SER A 479 6.08 -26.28 -11.81
C SER A 479 6.34 -26.62 -13.28
N ASN A 480 7.55 -27.07 -13.61
CA ASN A 480 7.89 -27.48 -14.97
C ASN A 480 7.09 -28.71 -15.43
N GLN A 481 6.91 -29.71 -14.56
CA GLN A 481 6.06 -30.87 -14.87
C GLN A 481 4.61 -30.49 -15.20
N ILE A 482 4.04 -29.50 -14.48
CA ILE A 482 2.69 -29.00 -14.75
C ILE A 482 2.66 -28.27 -16.10
N LEU A 483 3.66 -27.45 -16.39
CA LEU A 483 3.79 -26.72 -17.66
C LEU A 483 3.93 -27.67 -18.86
N ASP A 484 4.84 -28.64 -18.79
CA ASP A 484 5.07 -29.61 -19.88
C ASP A 484 3.80 -30.41 -20.20
N ARG A 485 3.06 -30.79 -19.16
CA ARG A 485 1.77 -31.46 -19.29
C ARG A 485 0.72 -30.54 -19.91
N ALA A 486 0.65 -29.28 -19.47
CA ALA A 486 -0.36 -28.36 -19.97
C ALA A 486 -0.13 -27.98 -21.44
N VAL A 487 1.12 -27.89 -21.88
CA VAL A 487 1.47 -27.69 -23.30
C VAL A 487 1.05 -28.91 -24.13
N SER A 488 1.34 -30.14 -23.67
CA SER A 488 0.99 -31.34 -24.43
C SER A 488 -0.52 -31.62 -24.49
N GLU A 489 -1.27 -31.26 -23.45
CA GLU A 489 -2.74 -31.42 -23.39
C GLU A 489 -3.52 -30.16 -23.84
N ASN A 490 -2.84 -29.09 -24.31
CA ASN A 490 -3.41 -27.76 -24.60
C ASN A 490 -4.34 -27.23 -23.48
N ARG A 491 -3.89 -27.35 -22.23
CA ARG A 491 -4.64 -26.94 -21.04
C ARG A 491 -4.29 -25.51 -20.63
N LEU A 492 -5.28 -24.77 -20.15
CA LEU A 492 -5.08 -23.44 -19.58
C LEU A 492 -4.26 -23.53 -18.29
N VAL A 493 -3.21 -22.71 -18.18
CA VAL A 493 -2.40 -22.56 -16.97
C VAL A 493 -2.52 -21.14 -16.44
N ILE A 494 -2.79 -21.03 -15.14
CA ILE A 494 -2.73 -19.77 -14.41
C ILE A 494 -1.47 -19.77 -13.54
N LEU A 495 -0.57 -18.83 -13.82
CA LEU A 495 0.47 -18.45 -12.85
C LEU A 495 -0.18 -17.53 -11.83
N LEU A 496 -0.38 -18.05 -10.61
CA LEU A 496 -0.98 -17.33 -9.51
C LEU A 496 0.12 -16.74 -8.61
N ALA A 497 0.55 -15.52 -8.96
CA ALA A 497 1.63 -14.81 -8.28
C ALA A 497 1.14 -14.14 -6.99
N GLY A 498 1.95 -14.20 -5.94
CA GLY A 498 1.63 -13.53 -4.70
C GLY A 498 2.83 -13.37 -3.77
N ARG A 499 2.52 -13.18 -2.50
CA ARG A 499 3.49 -13.22 -1.40
C ARG A 499 3.52 -14.65 -0.86
N PRO A 500 4.61 -15.07 -0.18
CA PRO A 500 4.67 -16.42 0.38
C PRO A 500 3.46 -16.76 1.27
N TYR A 501 3.00 -15.80 2.07
CA TYR A 501 1.82 -15.98 2.93
C TYR A 501 0.47 -16.10 2.18
N HIS A 502 0.41 -15.82 0.87
CA HIS A 502 -0.78 -16.12 0.06
C HIS A 502 -0.94 -17.62 -0.23
N VAL A 503 -0.04 -18.49 0.28
CA VAL A 503 -0.23 -19.95 0.31
C VAL A 503 -1.22 -20.36 1.41
N ASP A 504 -1.44 -19.50 2.40
CA ASP A 504 -2.47 -19.71 3.42
C ASP A 504 -3.88 -19.71 2.78
N PRO A 505 -4.67 -20.80 2.89
CA PRO A 505 -5.99 -20.88 2.28
C PRO A 505 -6.99 -19.83 2.76
N LEU A 506 -6.84 -19.34 4.01
CA LEU A 506 -7.68 -18.28 4.54
C LEU A 506 -7.32 -16.94 3.92
N ILE A 507 -6.03 -16.60 3.82
CA ILE A 507 -5.57 -15.34 3.24
C ILE A 507 -5.84 -15.32 1.73
N GLN A 508 -5.62 -16.44 1.04
CA GLN A 508 -5.82 -16.56 -0.40
C GLN A 508 -7.30 -16.62 -0.81
N HIS A 509 -8.23 -16.72 0.14
CA HIS A 509 -9.66 -16.92 -0.12
C HIS A 509 -9.94 -18.15 -1.01
N LYS A 510 -9.05 -19.16 -0.98
CA LYS A 510 -9.10 -20.36 -1.84
C LYS A 510 -9.19 -20.08 -3.34
N ILE A 511 -8.59 -18.97 -3.81
CA ILE A 511 -8.55 -18.61 -5.23
C ILE A 511 -7.92 -19.73 -6.08
N SER A 512 -6.84 -20.35 -5.61
CA SER A 512 -6.19 -21.45 -6.34
C SER A 512 -7.11 -22.66 -6.53
N ASP A 513 -7.90 -23.01 -5.50
CA ASP A 513 -8.89 -24.08 -5.59
C ASP A 513 -9.96 -23.72 -6.64
N LEU A 514 -10.48 -22.48 -6.61
CA LEU A 514 -11.47 -22.01 -7.58
C LEU A 514 -10.96 -22.09 -9.03
N VAL A 515 -9.71 -21.68 -9.28
CA VAL A 515 -9.10 -21.79 -10.63
C VAL A 515 -9.01 -23.25 -11.07
N SER A 516 -8.58 -24.14 -10.18
CA SER A 516 -8.50 -25.57 -10.47
C SER A 516 -9.86 -26.23 -10.67
N ASP A 517 -10.89 -25.78 -9.94
CA ASP A 517 -12.28 -26.23 -10.09
C ASP A 517 -12.88 -25.79 -11.45
N PHE A 518 -12.43 -24.67 -12.02
CA PHE A 518 -12.75 -24.26 -13.40
C PHE A 518 -11.94 -25.00 -14.48
N GLY A 519 -11.09 -25.96 -14.09
CA GLY A 519 -10.38 -26.85 -15.00
C GLY A 519 -9.01 -26.33 -15.49
N ALA A 520 -8.54 -25.18 -14.98
CA ALA A 520 -7.21 -24.65 -15.29
C ALA A 520 -6.15 -25.15 -14.29
N ASP A 521 -4.93 -25.40 -14.76
CA ASP A 521 -3.81 -25.80 -13.90
C ASP A 521 -3.18 -24.56 -13.25
N VAL A 522 -2.76 -24.66 -11.99
CA VAL A 522 -2.21 -23.54 -11.20
C VAL A 522 -0.75 -23.79 -10.87
N ILE A 523 0.10 -22.84 -11.27
CA ILE A 523 1.51 -22.76 -10.86
C ILE A 523 1.75 -21.48 -10.02
N THR A 524 2.93 -21.38 -9.41
CA THR A 524 3.31 -20.26 -8.53
C THR A 524 4.47 -19.47 -9.11
N GLU A 525 4.76 -18.30 -8.53
CA GLU A 525 5.92 -17.49 -8.88
C GLU A 525 7.28 -18.19 -8.63
N ASP A 526 7.33 -19.33 -7.95
CA ASP A 526 8.58 -20.07 -7.72
C ASP A 526 9.19 -20.66 -9.01
N VAL A 527 8.42 -20.72 -10.12
CA VAL A 527 8.92 -21.16 -11.43
C VAL A 527 10.11 -20.31 -11.92
N VAL A 528 10.20 -19.05 -11.50
CA VAL A 528 11.26 -18.11 -11.93
C VAL A 528 12.40 -17.94 -10.93
N ARG A 529 12.44 -18.69 -9.82
CA ARG A 529 13.39 -18.46 -8.72
C ARG A 529 14.85 -18.39 -9.19
N HIS A 530 15.26 -19.30 -10.09
CA HIS A 530 16.63 -19.37 -10.62
C HIS A 530 16.89 -18.49 -11.85
N LEU A 531 15.86 -17.85 -12.41
CA LEU A 531 16.03 -16.97 -13.56
C LEU A 531 16.60 -15.61 -13.14
N GLN A 532 17.23 -14.91 -14.07
CA GLN A 532 17.67 -13.54 -13.84
C GLN A 532 16.72 -12.61 -14.61
N ALA A 533 16.18 -11.57 -13.96
CA ALA A 533 15.38 -10.53 -14.62
C ALA A 533 16.29 -9.50 -15.26
N ASP A 534 15.91 -9.04 -16.45
CA ASP A 534 16.54 -7.86 -17.05
C ASP A 534 16.07 -6.59 -16.30
N PRO A 535 16.97 -5.88 -15.58
CA PRO A 535 16.60 -4.67 -14.86
C PRO A 535 16.06 -3.57 -15.78
N ASP A 536 16.51 -3.55 -17.04
CA ASP A 536 16.09 -2.53 -18.02
C ASP A 536 14.65 -2.75 -18.50
N GLU A 537 14.03 -3.89 -18.20
CA GLU A 537 12.60 -4.11 -18.47
C GLU A 537 11.71 -3.70 -17.29
N VAL A 538 12.30 -3.25 -16.16
CA VAL A 538 11.61 -2.88 -14.92
C VAL A 538 11.95 -1.45 -14.49
N GLN A 539 10.97 -0.55 -14.43
CA GLN A 539 11.22 0.83 -13.99
C GLN A 539 11.35 0.98 -12.47
N SER A 540 10.80 0.02 -11.72
CA SER A 540 10.79 0.03 -10.27
C SER A 540 12.12 -0.43 -9.67
N VAL A 541 12.54 0.18 -8.55
CA VAL A 541 13.77 -0.23 -7.85
C VAL A 541 13.55 -1.60 -7.22
N MET A 542 14.29 -2.60 -7.71
CA MET A 542 14.20 -4.01 -7.30
C MET A 542 14.88 -4.25 -5.95
N GLN A 543 14.22 -3.85 -4.86
CA GLN A 543 14.80 -3.90 -3.51
C GLN A 543 14.17 -4.94 -2.57
N TRP A 544 12.95 -5.43 -2.85
CA TRP A 544 12.24 -6.34 -1.95
C TRP A 544 12.19 -7.74 -2.55
N ALA A 545 12.68 -8.75 -1.84
CA ALA A 545 12.90 -10.09 -2.40
C ALA A 545 11.65 -10.68 -3.07
N TYR A 546 10.51 -10.71 -2.36
CA TYR A 546 9.27 -11.25 -2.92
C TYR A 546 8.69 -10.39 -4.04
N THR A 547 8.95 -9.09 -4.06
CA THR A 547 8.54 -8.21 -5.16
C THR A 547 9.39 -8.42 -6.39
N ASN A 548 10.70 -8.60 -6.19
CA ASN A 548 11.63 -8.92 -7.27
C ASN A 548 11.21 -10.24 -7.95
N ARG A 549 10.77 -11.24 -7.18
CA ARG A 549 10.21 -12.50 -7.71
C ARG A 549 8.92 -12.28 -8.51
N ILE A 550 8.02 -11.39 -8.07
CA ILE A 550 6.81 -11.02 -8.82
C ILE A 550 7.16 -10.33 -10.15
N PHE A 551 8.14 -9.43 -10.17
CA PHE A 551 8.61 -8.82 -11.43
C PHE A 551 9.21 -9.87 -12.36
N LYS A 552 10.05 -10.77 -11.84
CA LYS A 552 10.60 -11.89 -12.60
C LYS A 552 9.50 -12.78 -13.19
N SER A 553 8.44 -13.06 -12.43
CA SER A 553 7.34 -13.90 -12.92
C SER A 553 6.53 -13.20 -14.00
N ALA A 554 6.28 -11.90 -13.87
CA ALA A 554 5.63 -11.09 -14.90
C ALA A 554 6.46 -11.05 -16.20
N LEU A 555 7.77 -10.78 -16.10
CA LEU A 555 8.70 -10.79 -17.24
C LEU A 555 8.77 -12.16 -17.91
N TRP A 556 8.84 -13.23 -17.12
CA TRP A 556 8.84 -14.58 -17.66
C TRP A 556 7.53 -14.90 -18.39
N THR A 557 6.39 -14.54 -17.79
CA THR A 557 5.09 -14.72 -18.45
C THR A 557 4.97 -13.92 -19.74
N ALA A 558 5.50 -12.70 -19.77
CA ALA A 558 5.47 -11.82 -20.94
C ALA A 558 6.40 -12.30 -22.08
N ASN A 559 7.59 -12.84 -21.75
CA ASN A 559 8.64 -13.08 -22.73
C ASN A 559 8.85 -14.55 -23.11
N TYR A 560 8.63 -15.48 -22.17
CA TYR A 560 9.08 -16.88 -22.31
C TYR A 560 7.98 -17.91 -22.09
N ALA A 561 6.92 -17.57 -21.35
CA ALA A 561 5.88 -18.53 -21.05
C ALA A 561 5.04 -18.87 -22.29
N PRO A 562 4.61 -20.14 -22.44
CA PRO A 562 3.67 -20.56 -23.47
C PRO A 562 2.40 -19.70 -23.54
N GLN A 563 1.72 -19.70 -24.70
CA GLN A 563 0.53 -18.86 -24.93
C GLN A 563 -0.64 -19.22 -24.01
N ASN A 564 -0.79 -20.50 -23.66
CA ASN A 564 -1.78 -21.00 -22.71
C ASN A 564 -1.48 -20.66 -21.24
N VAL A 565 -0.41 -19.89 -20.94
CA VAL A 565 -0.08 -19.42 -19.59
C VAL A 565 -0.51 -17.97 -19.40
N HIS A 566 -1.43 -17.76 -18.46
CA HIS A 566 -1.93 -16.44 -18.07
C HIS A 566 -1.54 -16.05 -16.65
N TYR A 567 -1.42 -14.74 -16.43
CA TYR A 567 -0.93 -14.17 -15.18
C TYR A 567 -2.08 -13.67 -14.31
N VAL A 568 -2.14 -14.15 -13.07
CA VAL A 568 -3.04 -13.64 -12.03
C VAL A 568 -2.21 -13.27 -10.82
N GLN A 569 -2.35 -12.05 -10.31
CA GLN A 569 -1.69 -11.61 -9.08
C GLN A 569 -2.69 -11.47 -7.94
N ILE A 570 -2.36 -12.08 -6.80
CA ILE A 570 -3.07 -11.84 -5.54
C ILE A 570 -2.33 -10.76 -4.75
N THR A 571 -3.09 -9.78 -4.28
CA THR A 571 -2.61 -8.71 -3.40
C THR A 571 -3.50 -8.60 -2.17
N SER A 572 -2.91 -8.41 -0.99
CA SER A 572 -3.67 -8.12 0.23
C SER A 572 -3.96 -6.62 0.33
N PHE A 573 -5.17 -6.23 0.72
CA PHE A 573 -5.48 -4.84 1.08
C PHE A 573 -4.49 -4.33 2.14
N GLY A 574 -4.04 -3.08 2.03
CA GLY A 574 -3.02 -2.49 2.91
C GLY A 574 -1.60 -3.00 2.66
N CYS A 575 -1.35 -3.82 1.64
CA CYS A 575 0.00 -4.28 1.31
C CYS A 575 0.87 -3.13 0.78
N GLY A 576 1.94 -2.81 1.52
CA GLY A 576 2.71 -1.61 1.24
C GLY A 576 3.51 -1.62 -0.07
N PRO A 577 4.35 -2.64 -0.31
CA PRO A 577 5.07 -2.77 -1.56
C PRO A 577 4.15 -2.93 -2.78
N ASP A 578 2.98 -3.55 -2.63
CA ASP A 578 2.08 -3.84 -3.76
C ASP A 578 1.60 -2.55 -4.44
N ALA A 579 1.38 -1.49 -3.66
CA ALA A 579 1.03 -0.18 -4.18
C ALA A 579 2.03 0.38 -5.20
N PHE A 580 3.29 -0.08 -5.28
CA PHE A 580 4.22 0.39 -6.32
C PHE A 580 4.30 -0.53 -7.54
N ILE A 581 3.94 -1.80 -7.37
CA ILE A 581 4.30 -2.84 -8.34
C ILE A 581 3.13 -3.30 -9.19
N LEU A 582 1.89 -3.10 -8.74
CA LEU A 582 0.72 -3.50 -9.50
C LEU A 582 0.71 -2.82 -10.88
N ASP A 583 0.99 -1.52 -10.91
CA ASP A 583 1.04 -0.75 -12.16
C ASP A 583 2.26 -1.15 -13.02
N GLU A 584 3.39 -1.54 -12.41
CA GLU A 584 4.57 -2.07 -13.13
C GLU A 584 4.30 -3.43 -13.78
N VAL A 585 3.70 -4.36 -13.04
CA VAL A 585 3.39 -5.71 -13.54
C VAL A 585 2.39 -5.64 -14.67
N ASN A 586 1.37 -4.80 -14.53
CA ASN A 586 0.43 -4.50 -15.60
C ASN A 586 1.15 -3.97 -16.85
N ASP A 587 2.07 -3.01 -16.69
CA ASP A 587 2.83 -2.45 -17.79
C ASP A 587 3.73 -3.49 -18.49
N ILE A 588 4.50 -4.28 -17.73
CA ILE A 588 5.35 -5.37 -18.24
C ILE A 588 4.55 -6.33 -19.14
N LEU A 589 3.38 -6.78 -18.66
CA LEU A 589 2.56 -7.74 -19.40
C LEU A 589 1.92 -7.08 -20.63
N ARG A 590 1.40 -5.85 -20.47
CA ARG A 590 0.75 -5.09 -21.55
C ARG A 590 1.69 -4.80 -22.71
N ARG A 591 2.95 -4.46 -22.43
CA ARG A 591 3.99 -4.22 -23.46
C ARG A 591 4.22 -5.41 -24.39
N LYS A 592 3.85 -6.63 -23.96
CA LYS A 592 3.97 -7.86 -24.74
C LYS A 592 2.60 -8.50 -25.08
N GLY A 593 1.50 -7.74 -25.01
CA GLY A 593 0.17 -8.20 -25.43
C GLY A 593 -0.54 -9.17 -24.47
N LYS A 594 -0.03 -9.31 -23.24
CA LYS A 594 -0.66 -10.06 -22.15
C LYS A 594 -1.36 -9.11 -21.17
N ASN A 595 -2.45 -9.57 -20.57
CA ASN A 595 -3.14 -8.84 -19.50
C ASN A 595 -2.79 -9.46 -18.15
N ALA A 596 -2.61 -8.62 -17.13
CA ALA A 596 -2.57 -9.09 -15.73
C ALA A 596 -3.98 -8.99 -15.14
N THR A 597 -4.41 -10.05 -14.45
CA THR A 597 -5.60 -9.97 -13.59
C THR A 597 -5.16 -9.80 -12.15
N ILE A 598 -5.57 -8.70 -11.51
CA ILE A 598 -5.25 -8.41 -10.12
C ILE A 598 -6.47 -8.76 -9.25
N ILE A 599 -6.26 -9.63 -8.26
CA ILE A 599 -7.27 -9.99 -7.26
C ILE A 599 -6.82 -9.46 -5.91
N LYS A 600 -7.56 -8.48 -5.40
CA LYS A 600 -7.35 -7.91 -4.08
C LYS A 600 -8.17 -8.67 -3.05
N VAL A 601 -7.52 -9.14 -1.99
CA VAL A 601 -8.12 -9.87 -0.85
C VAL A 601 -7.95 -9.07 0.44
N ASP A 602 -8.91 -9.14 1.34
CA ASP A 602 -8.90 -8.47 2.65
C ASP A 602 -9.43 -9.43 3.75
N ASP A 603 -9.74 -8.93 4.94
CA ASP A 603 -10.35 -9.72 6.01
C ASP A 603 -11.86 -9.98 5.79
N ILE A 604 -12.46 -9.39 4.75
CA ILE A 604 -13.87 -9.54 4.39
C ILE A 604 -13.98 -10.56 3.25
N ASN A 605 -14.59 -11.70 3.54
CA ASN A 605 -14.59 -12.80 2.60
C ASN A 605 -15.67 -12.66 1.50
N ASN A 606 -15.43 -11.87 0.45
CA ASN A 606 -16.33 -11.70 -0.70
C ASN A 606 -16.03 -12.69 -1.85
N ILE A 607 -16.37 -13.96 -1.64
CA ILE A 607 -16.03 -15.07 -2.57
C ILE A 607 -16.84 -14.99 -3.86
N GLY A 608 -18.10 -14.54 -3.79
CA GLY A 608 -18.98 -14.44 -4.96
C GLY A 608 -18.36 -13.55 -6.03
N SER A 609 -17.90 -12.36 -5.64
CA SER A 609 -17.21 -11.42 -6.53
C SER A 609 -15.92 -12.02 -7.12
N THR A 610 -15.07 -12.61 -6.29
CA THR A 610 -13.80 -13.21 -6.73
C THR A 610 -14.00 -14.37 -7.69
N ARG A 611 -14.96 -15.27 -7.40
CA ARG A 611 -15.30 -16.40 -8.27
C ARG A 611 -15.75 -15.92 -9.65
N LEU A 612 -16.57 -14.88 -9.71
CA LEU A 612 -17.05 -14.32 -10.98
C LEU A 612 -15.94 -13.67 -11.79
N ARG A 613 -15.00 -12.97 -11.16
CA ARG A 613 -13.82 -12.43 -11.86
C ARG A 613 -12.97 -13.54 -12.47
N ILE A 614 -12.70 -14.60 -11.73
CA ILE A 614 -11.93 -15.74 -12.23
C ILE A 614 -12.68 -16.45 -13.36
N ARG A 615 -13.99 -16.69 -13.20
CA ARG A 615 -14.82 -17.28 -14.26
C ARG A 615 -14.83 -16.40 -15.51
N SER A 616 -15.05 -15.10 -15.36
CA SER A 616 -15.06 -14.14 -16.48
C SER A 616 -13.72 -14.11 -17.19
N LEU A 617 -12.60 -14.13 -16.45
CA LEU A 617 -11.27 -14.25 -17.02
C LEU A 617 -11.16 -15.54 -17.84
N ILE A 618 -11.41 -16.70 -17.23
CA ILE A 618 -11.25 -18.01 -17.89
C ILE A 618 -12.14 -18.13 -19.13
N GLU A 619 -13.39 -17.68 -19.07
CA GLU A 619 -14.29 -17.69 -20.23
C GLU A 619 -13.85 -16.70 -21.31
N SER A 620 -13.41 -15.49 -20.96
CA SER A 620 -12.93 -14.51 -21.94
C SER A 620 -11.72 -15.01 -22.73
N LEU A 621 -10.86 -15.82 -22.10
CA LEU A 621 -9.69 -16.42 -22.74
C LEU A 621 -10.07 -17.45 -23.81
N LYS A 622 -11.25 -18.07 -23.73
CA LYS A 622 -11.75 -19.00 -24.76
C LYS A 622 -12.19 -18.32 -26.05
N PHE A 623 -12.49 -17.02 -26.00
CA PHE A 623 -12.95 -16.24 -27.16
C PHE A 623 -11.80 -15.54 -27.91
N ARG A 624 -10.56 -15.63 -27.42
CA ARG A 624 -9.40 -15.00 -28.08
C ARG A 624 -8.94 -15.88 -29.25
N LYS A 625 -8.82 -15.28 -30.45
CA LYS A 625 -8.27 -15.98 -31.63
C LYS A 625 -6.74 -16.08 -31.52
N GLU A 626 -6.19 -17.21 -31.94
CA GLU A 626 -4.75 -17.53 -31.83
C GLU A 626 -3.83 -16.65 -32.71
N ASP A 627 -4.39 -15.91 -33.68
CA ASP A 627 -3.63 -15.19 -34.72
C ASP A 627 -3.41 -13.67 -34.47
N GLU A 628 -3.67 -13.15 -33.26
CA GLU A 628 -3.41 -11.73 -32.97
C GLU A 628 -1.90 -11.42 -32.85
N VAL A 629 -1.34 -10.80 -33.89
CA VAL A 629 0.03 -10.27 -33.87
C VAL A 629 0.05 -8.98 -33.04
N PHE A 630 0.63 -9.03 -31.85
CA PHE A 630 0.85 -7.85 -31.01
C PHE A 630 2.22 -7.22 -31.28
N GLU A 631 2.26 -5.91 -31.50
CA GLU A 631 3.51 -5.17 -31.65
C GLU A 631 4.22 -5.07 -30.30
N LYS A 632 5.41 -5.66 -30.19
CA LYS A 632 6.17 -5.68 -28.94
C LYS A 632 6.74 -4.30 -28.67
N ASN A 633 6.29 -3.67 -27.59
CA ASN A 633 6.83 -2.41 -27.13
C ASN A 633 7.98 -2.65 -26.14
N ILE A 634 9.01 -1.79 -26.23
CA ILE A 634 10.14 -1.77 -25.30
C ILE A 634 9.75 -0.91 -24.08
N ALA A 635 10.36 -1.16 -22.92
CA ALA A 635 10.25 -0.25 -21.80
C ALA A 635 10.70 1.15 -22.21
N VAL A 636 9.82 2.15 -22.09
CA VAL A 636 10.22 3.55 -22.21
C VAL A 636 10.90 3.95 -20.92
N HIS A 637 12.06 4.60 -21.00
CA HIS A 637 12.79 5.10 -19.83
C HIS A 637 13.12 6.57 -20.00
N THR A 638 13.15 7.29 -18.87
CA THR A 638 13.76 8.61 -18.84
C THR A 638 15.27 8.49 -19.07
N PRO A 639 15.92 9.41 -19.80
CA PRO A 639 17.35 9.34 -20.03
C PRO A 639 18.14 9.43 -18.71
N PRO A 640 19.33 8.80 -18.64
CA PRO A 640 20.25 9.02 -17.54
C PRO A 640 20.71 10.49 -17.54
N PHE A 641 21.05 11.01 -16.36
CA PHE A 641 21.59 12.36 -16.27
C PHE A 641 23.08 12.37 -16.66
N GLU A 642 23.40 12.89 -17.84
CA GLU A 642 24.74 12.89 -18.42
C GLU A 642 25.56 14.13 -18.06
N LYS A 643 26.85 14.15 -18.43
CA LYS A 643 27.73 15.30 -18.16
C LYS A 643 27.23 16.59 -18.84
N GLU A 644 26.62 16.46 -20.02
CA GLU A 644 26.06 17.56 -20.80
C GLU A 644 24.83 18.18 -20.13
N ASP A 645 24.06 17.37 -19.39
CA ASP A 645 22.87 17.80 -18.66
C ASP A 645 23.18 18.66 -17.42
N ARG A 646 24.46 18.82 -17.05
CA ARG A 646 24.87 19.74 -15.96
C ARG A 646 24.45 21.18 -16.19
N ARG A 647 24.19 21.57 -17.45
CA ARG A 647 23.67 22.89 -17.81
C ARG A 647 22.21 23.08 -17.38
N ARG A 648 21.45 22.00 -17.23
CA ARG A 648 20.01 22.01 -16.93
C ARG A 648 19.75 22.50 -15.50
N THR A 649 18.59 23.11 -15.31
CA THR A 649 18.08 23.51 -14.00
C THR A 649 17.41 22.31 -13.33
N LEU A 650 17.89 21.91 -12.15
CA LEU A 650 17.26 20.87 -11.34
C LEU A 650 16.02 21.45 -10.65
N LEU A 651 14.85 20.85 -10.85
CA LEU A 651 13.62 21.18 -10.13
C LEU A 651 13.47 20.25 -8.93
N ALA A 652 13.41 20.80 -7.72
CA ALA A 652 13.28 20.02 -6.49
C ALA A 652 11.99 20.39 -5.74
N PRO A 653 11.26 19.40 -5.17
CA PRO A 653 10.04 19.66 -4.42
C PRO A 653 10.32 20.44 -3.13
N TRP A 654 9.32 21.18 -2.63
CA TRP A 654 9.42 21.84 -1.35
C TRP A 654 9.40 20.82 -0.22
N PHE A 655 10.46 20.80 0.60
CA PHE A 655 10.60 19.86 1.71
C PHE A 655 10.08 20.48 3.02
N GLY A 656 10.46 21.72 3.32
CA GLY A 656 10.03 22.40 4.53
C GLY A 656 10.68 23.78 4.70
N ASP A 657 9.99 24.67 5.40
CA ASP A 657 10.29 26.10 5.43
C ASP A 657 11.69 26.47 5.95
N PHE A 658 12.24 25.67 6.86
CA PHE A 658 13.53 25.96 7.48
C PHE A 658 14.70 25.37 6.67
N TYR A 659 14.47 24.35 5.86
CA TYR A 659 15.54 23.60 5.21
C TYR A 659 15.59 23.82 3.69
N SER A 660 14.43 23.92 3.04
CA SER A 660 14.34 24.17 1.60
C SER A 660 15.16 25.40 1.15
N PRO A 661 15.17 26.55 1.85
CA PRO A 661 15.97 27.71 1.44
C PRO A 661 17.46 27.43 1.26
N PHE A 662 18.04 26.46 1.98
CA PHE A 662 19.45 26.10 1.89
C PHE A 662 19.78 25.16 0.73
N VAL A 663 18.79 24.44 0.19
CA VAL A 663 19.01 23.43 -0.86
C VAL A 663 19.63 24.03 -2.13
N PRO A 664 19.14 25.18 -2.66
CA PRO A 664 19.77 25.80 -3.81
C PRO A 664 21.23 26.20 -3.58
N ALA A 665 21.50 26.88 -2.46
CA ALA A 665 22.87 27.28 -2.11
C ALA A 665 23.81 26.08 -1.95
N ALA A 666 23.34 24.97 -1.37
CA ALA A 666 24.15 23.77 -1.19
C ALA A 666 24.57 23.12 -2.52
N LEU A 667 23.67 23.05 -3.51
CA LEU A 667 23.97 22.43 -4.81
C LEU A 667 24.64 23.38 -5.80
N GLU A 668 24.39 24.69 -5.70
CA GLU A 668 25.14 25.72 -6.43
C GLU A 668 26.64 25.65 -6.11
N LEU A 669 27.04 25.43 -4.84
CA LEU A 669 28.44 25.20 -4.44
C LEU A 669 29.08 24.01 -5.16
N MET A 670 28.27 23.02 -5.52
CA MET A 670 28.71 21.81 -6.22
C MET A 670 28.69 21.97 -7.74
N GLY A 671 28.24 23.12 -8.25
CA GLY A 671 28.21 23.45 -9.67
C GLY A 671 26.92 23.04 -10.39
N TYR A 672 25.80 22.90 -9.67
CA TYR A 672 24.49 22.61 -10.26
C TYR A 672 23.54 23.79 -10.09
N LYS A 673 22.77 24.11 -11.14
CA LYS A 673 21.67 25.06 -11.06
C LYS A 673 20.43 24.35 -10.55
N ILE A 674 19.75 24.91 -9.55
CA ILE A 674 18.59 24.29 -8.93
C ILE A 674 17.55 25.34 -8.53
N GLU A 675 16.28 24.99 -8.70
CA GLU A 675 15.13 25.77 -8.28
C GLU A 675 14.27 24.92 -7.33
N ASN A 676 13.96 25.48 -6.15
CA ASN A 676 12.92 24.90 -5.31
C ASN A 676 11.55 25.24 -5.91
N LEU A 677 10.72 24.22 -6.07
CA LEU A 677 9.33 24.41 -6.41
C LEU A 677 8.58 25.11 -5.25
N PRO A 678 7.46 25.80 -5.55
CA PRO A 678 6.61 26.38 -4.52
C PRO A 678 6.14 25.33 -3.49
N PRO A 679 5.77 25.75 -2.27
CA PRO A 679 5.13 24.88 -1.31
C PRO A 679 3.90 24.17 -1.89
N SER A 680 3.68 22.93 -1.46
CA SER A 680 2.55 22.11 -1.91
C SER A 680 1.21 22.77 -1.56
N ASP A 681 0.22 22.58 -2.42
CA ASP A 681 -1.15 23.08 -2.23
C ASP A 681 -2.22 22.03 -2.64
N ILE A 682 -3.49 22.43 -2.67
CA ILE A 682 -4.59 21.53 -3.05
C ILE A 682 -4.40 21.00 -4.49
N LYS A 683 -3.91 21.84 -5.42
CA LYS A 683 -3.63 21.41 -6.79
C LYS A 683 -2.51 20.37 -6.82
N THR A 684 -1.48 20.51 -5.99
CA THR A 684 -0.44 19.46 -5.83
C THR A 684 -1.08 18.10 -5.55
N VAL A 685 -2.09 18.03 -4.66
CA VAL A 685 -2.79 16.77 -4.36
C VAL A 685 -3.51 16.21 -5.58
N GLU A 686 -4.21 17.06 -6.35
CA GLU A 686 -4.93 16.65 -7.56
C GLU A 686 -3.98 16.05 -8.61
N TYR A 687 -2.87 16.73 -8.92
CA TYR A 687 -1.84 16.23 -9.83
C TYR A 687 -1.22 14.92 -9.32
N GLY A 688 -0.93 14.85 -8.02
CA GLY A 688 -0.40 13.65 -7.39
C GLY A 688 -1.35 12.44 -7.54
N LEU A 689 -2.65 12.63 -7.32
CA LEU A 689 -3.68 11.59 -7.46
C LEU A 689 -3.99 11.21 -8.91
N LYS A 690 -3.76 12.13 -9.86
CA LYS A 690 -3.89 11.86 -11.30
C LYS A 690 -2.81 10.88 -11.78
N TYR A 691 -1.57 11.06 -11.34
CA TYR A 691 -0.41 10.29 -11.83
C TYR A 691 0.08 9.18 -10.90
N SER A 692 -0.42 9.12 -9.66
CA SER A 692 -0.10 8.07 -8.69
C SER A 692 -1.36 7.31 -8.31
N ASN A 693 -1.26 6.02 -7.97
CA ASN A 693 -2.40 5.33 -7.40
C ASN A 693 -2.71 5.79 -5.96
N ASN A 694 -3.95 5.54 -5.54
CA ASN A 694 -4.47 5.98 -4.24
C ASN A 694 -3.93 5.20 -3.03
N GLU A 695 -3.17 4.13 -3.26
CA GLU A 695 -2.57 3.29 -2.22
C GLU A 695 -1.10 3.64 -1.95
N ILE A 696 -0.57 4.61 -2.72
CA ILE A 696 0.72 5.24 -2.48
C ILE A 696 0.66 6.04 -1.16
N CYS A 697 1.80 6.12 -0.47
CA CYS A 697 1.89 6.89 0.75
C CYS A 697 1.79 8.40 0.46
N TYR A 698 1.03 9.11 1.29
CA TYR A 698 0.69 10.51 1.09
C TYR A 698 1.88 11.45 0.74
N PRO A 699 3.08 11.31 1.35
CA PRO A 699 4.24 12.13 0.96
C PRO A 699 4.65 11.95 -0.50
N ALA A 700 4.55 10.74 -1.05
CA ALA A 700 4.89 10.51 -2.46
C ALA A 700 3.86 11.15 -3.39
N THR A 701 2.58 11.16 -3.01
CA THR A 701 1.53 11.87 -3.74
C THR A 701 1.84 13.36 -3.83
N LEU A 702 2.29 13.98 -2.74
CA LEU A 702 2.69 15.40 -2.75
C LEU A 702 3.93 15.66 -3.61
N VAL A 703 4.97 14.84 -3.46
CA VAL A 703 6.21 14.97 -4.24
C VAL A 703 5.96 14.82 -5.74
N VAL A 704 5.20 13.79 -6.16
CA VAL A 704 4.83 13.61 -7.58
C VAL A 704 3.97 14.78 -8.04
N GLY A 705 3.01 15.20 -7.21
CA GLY A 705 2.14 16.33 -7.50
C GLY A 705 2.89 17.62 -7.78
N ASP A 706 3.88 17.97 -6.94
CA ASP A 706 4.65 19.21 -7.09
C ASP A 706 5.44 19.21 -8.40
N LEU A 707 6.09 18.08 -8.71
CA LEU A 707 6.88 17.92 -9.92
C LEU A 707 6.01 17.93 -11.19
N MET A 708 4.90 17.20 -11.20
CA MET A 708 3.99 17.15 -12.36
C MET A 708 3.28 18.49 -12.59
N LYS A 709 2.86 19.16 -11.51
CA LYS A 709 2.30 20.52 -11.57
C LYS A 709 3.29 21.51 -12.17
N ALA A 710 4.58 21.40 -11.83
CA ALA A 710 5.61 22.25 -12.41
C ALA A 710 5.79 21.98 -13.91
N LEU A 711 5.88 20.71 -14.33
CA LEU A 711 6.07 20.34 -15.73
C LEU A 711 4.87 20.73 -16.62
N GLU A 712 3.64 20.58 -16.13
CA GLU A 712 2.43 20.96 -16.88
C GLU A 712 2.11 22.47 -16.83
N SER A 713 2.82 23.25 -16.00
CA SER A 713 2.57 24.69 -15.90
C SER A 713 2.92 25.49 -17.17
N GLY A 714 3.71 24.91 -18.09
CA GLY A 714 4.25 25.58 -19.26
C GLY A 714 5.37 26.60 -18.97
N LYS A 715 5.76 26.77 -17.69
CA LYS A 715 6.81 27.72 -17.27
C LYS A 715 8.22 27.29 -17.67
N TYR A 716 8.46 25.99 -17.83
CA TYR A 716 9.79 25.42 -18.00
C TYR A 716 9.99 24.83 -19.40
N ASP A 717 11.14 25.11 -20.01
CA ASP A 717 11.59 24.41 -21.22
C ASP A 717 12.15 23.03 -20.85
N ARG A 718 11.60 21.98 -21.47
CA ARG A 718 11.94 20.57 -21.24
C ARG A 718 13.43 20.28 -21.49
N ASN A 719 14.05 20.97 -22.45
CA ASN A 719 15.46 20.78 -22.79
C ASN A 719 16.42 21.40 -21.76
N GLU A 720 15.92 22.30 -20.92
CA GLU A 720 16.70 23.08 -19.97
C GLU A 720 16.45 22.66 -18.51
N VAL A 721 15.63 21.63 -18.27
CA VAL A 721 15.30 21.16 -16.92
C VAL A 721 15.55 19.67 -16.72
N ALA A 722 15.81 19.31 -15.47
CA ALA A 722 15.85 17.94 -14.96
C ALA A 722 15.17 17.92 -13.58
N LEU A 723 14.68 16.76 -13.14
CA LEU A 723 14.02 16.66 -11.83
C LEU A 723 14.98 16.16 -10.76
N GLY A 724 14.87 16.66 -9.53
CA GLY A 724 15.71 16.27 -8.40
C GLY A 724 14.90 15.72 -7.22
N ILE A 725 15.33 14.61 -6.63
CA ILE A 725 14.71 14.03 -5.43
C ILE A 725 15.74 13.40 -4.48
N THR A 726 15.52 13.53 -3.17
CA THR A 726 16.31 12.81 -2.17
C THR A 726 15.83 11.37 -1.98
N GLN A 727 16.76 10.45 -1.79
CA GLN A 727 16.50 9.00 -1.77
C GLN A 727 17.19 8.34 -0.58
N THR A 728 16.45 7.52 0.18
CA THR A 728 16.97 6.88 1.41
C THR A 728 17.65 5.53 1.16
N GLY A 729 17.22 4.76 0.16
CA GLY A 729 17.78 3.42 -0.13
C GLY A 729 17.53 2.34 0.93
N GLY A 730 16.42 2.40 1.67
CA GLY A 730 16.08 1.49 2.76
C GLY A 730 14.83 0.63 2.49
N GLN A 731 14.39 -0.16 3.46
CA GLN A 731 13.21 -1.06 3.37
C GLN A 731 11.86 -0.36 3.08
N CYS A 732 11.81 0.97 3.18
CA CYS A 732 10.58 1.75 3.06
C CYS A 732 10.19 1.97 1.59
N ARG A 733 8.94 2.40 1.38
CA ARG A 733 8.38 2.84 0.10
C ARG A 733 9.15 4.02 -0.52
N ALA A 734 9.77 4.86 0.32
CA ALA A 734 10.54 6.03 -0.11
C ALA A 734 11.59 5.72 -1.19
N THR A 735 12.18 4.52 -1.16
CA THR A 735 13.19 4.11 -2.15
C THR A 735 12.63 4.04 -3.58
N ASN A 736 11.32 3.86 -3.76
CA ASN A 736 10.67 3.78 -5.07
C ASN A 736 10.02 5.10 -5.52
N TYR A 737 10.26 6.23 -4.82
CA TYR A 737 9.72 7.52 -5.26
C TYR A 737 10.27 7.94 -6.63
N VAL A 738 11.55 7.66 -6.92
CA VAL A 738 12.14 7.92 -8.24
C VAL A 738 11.40 7.17 -9.35
N ALA A 739 11.08 5.90 -9.14
CA ALA A 739 10.36 5.09 -10.11
C ALA A 739 8.95 5.63 -10.34
N LEU A 740 8.27 6.06 -9.28
CA LEU A 740 6.95 6.67 -9.38
C LEU A 740 6.98 8.00 -10.16
N ILE A 741 7.98 8.84 -9.92
CA ILE A 741 8.19 10.10 -10.65
C ILE A 741 8.41 9.81 -12.14
N LYS A 742 9.32 8.88 -12.49
CA LYS A 742 9.58 8.50 -13.89
C LYS A 742 8.33 8.00 -14.60
N LYS A 743 7.54 7.14 -13.95
CA LYS A 743 6.26 6.65 -14.49
C LYS A 743 5.25 7.76 -14.73
N ALA A 744 5.16 8.71 -13.80
CA ALA A 744 4.29 9.87 -13.92
C ALA A 744 4.70 10.74 -15.13
N MET A 745 6.00 10.99 -15.29
CA MET A 745 6.56 11.74 -16.42
C MET A 745 6.28 11.08 -17.76
N ILE A 746 6.59 9.78 -17.89
CA ILE A 746 6.36 9.01 -19.12
C ILE A 746 4.86 9.02 -19.48
N ALA A 747 3.99 8.82 -18.49
CA ALA A 747 2.55 8.87 -18.71
C ALA A 747 2.03 10.25 -19.16
N ALA A 748 2.71 11.32 -18.80
CA ALA A 748 2.36 12.69 -19.15
C ALA A 748 3.12 13.21 -20.40
N GLY A 749 3.92 12.36 -21.05
CA GLY A 749 4.69 12.72 -22.24
C GLY A 749 5.92 13.59 -21.95
N PHE A 750 6.58 13.39 -20.81
CA PHE A 750 7.83 14.05 -20.39
C PHE A 750 8.99 13.04 -20.23
N GLU A 751 8.99 11.97 -21.02
CA GLU A 751 10.00 10.92 -21.00
C GLU A 751 11.41 11.40 -21.39
N ASP A 752 11.53 12.57 -22.02
CA ASP A 752 12.77 13.20 -22.46
C ASP A 752 13.57 13.90 -21.34
N ILE A 753 12.97 14.05 -20.16
CA ILE A 753 13.55 14.78 -19.03
C ILE A 753 14.27 13.80 -18.08
N PRO A 754 15.56 14.02 -17.75
CA PRO A 754 16.28 13.16 -16.82
C PRO A 754 15.86 13.43 -15.36
N VAL A 755 15.94 12.39 -14.53
CA VAL A 755 15.68 12.46 -13.08
C VAL A 755 16.96 12.15 -12.31
N VAL A 756 17.29 13.00 -11.35
CA VAL A 756 18.47 12.91 -10.49
C VAL A 756 18.06 12.55 -9.07
N THR A 757 18.78 11.60 -8.48
CA THR A 757 18.59 11.20 -7.09
C THR A 757 19.77 11.61 -6.21
N VAL A 758 19.48 12.15 -5.03
CA VAL A 758 20.47 12.44 -4.00
C VAL A 758 20.37 11.36 -2.92
N SER A 759 21.36 10.46 -2.85
CA SER A 759 21.35 9.30 -1.96
C SER A 759 22.76 8.98 -1.44
N PHE A 760 22.84 8.46 -0.21
CA PHE A 760 24.06 7.86 0.35
C PHE A 760 24.25 6.39 -0.05
N THR A 761 23.23 5.78 -0.66
CA THR A 761 23.27 4.43 -1.23
C THR A 761 23.48 4.53 -2.74
N SER A 762 24.56 3.92 -3.25
CA SER A 762 24.89 3.88 -4.67
C SER A 762 23.96 2.95 -5.46
N GLY A 763 23.80 3.23 -6.76
CA GLY A 763 23.09 2.34 -7.70
C GLY A 763 21.56 2.36 -7.61
N LEU A 764 20.95 3.39 -7.02
CA LEU A 764 19.48 3.56 -7.03
C LEU A 764 18.95 4.20 -8.33
N ASN A 765 19.82 4.89 -9.06
CA ASN A 765 19.50 5.57 -10.31
C ASN A 765 20.79 5.73 -11.13
N GLU A 766 20.69 5.65 -12.45
CA GLU A 766 21.80 5.90 -13.36
C GLU A 766 21.93 7.40 -13.65
N GLN A 767 23.09 7.98 -13.33
CA GLN A 767 23.33 9.44 -13.36
C GLN A 767 24.83 9.78 -13.43
N PRO A 768 25.57 9.35 -14.46
CA PRO A 768 27.03 9.55 -14.58
C PRO A 768 27.48 11.02 -14.57
N GLY A 769 26.61 11.93 -15.02
CA GLY A 769 26.80 13.37 -14.98
C GLY A 769 26.77 13.96 -13.58
N PHE A 770 26.04 13.35 -12.65
CA PHE A 770 25.85 13.86 -11.30
C PHE A 770 26.92 13.31 -10.34
N LYS A 771 27.84 14.18 -9.93
CA LYS A 771 28.91 13.89 -8.96
C LYS A 771 28.82 14.83 -7.77
N MET A 772 28.74 14.27 -6.56
CA MET A 772 28.70 15.06 -5.33
C MET A 772 30.11 15.22 -4.75
N LYS A 773 30.67 16.43 -4.83
CA LYS A 773 31.99 16.76 -4.25
C LYS A 773 31.86 17.09 -2.76
N TRP A 774 31.39 16.14 -1.96
CA TRP A 774 31.07 16.36 -0.54
C TRP A 774 32.27 16.83 0.29
N GLU A 775 33.46 16.29 0.03
CA GLU A 775 34.66 16.49 0.85
C GLU A 775 34.99 17.96 1.12
N LYS A 776 34.74 18.84 0.14
CA LYS A 776 35.05 20.28 0.25
C LYS A 776 33.98 21.07 1.02
N TYR A 777 32.72 20.66 0.95
CA TYR A 777 31.57 21.47 1.37
C TYR A 777 30.77 20.86 2.54
N ILE A 778 31.03 19.60 2.90
CA ILE A 778 30.26 18.85 3.89
C ILE A 778 30.20 19.56 5.25
N ARG A 779 31.28 20.23 5.65
CA ARG A 779 31.32 20.98 6.92
C ARG A 779 30.33 22.14 6.91
N ALA A 780 30.31 22.95 5.86
CA ALA A 780 29.40 24.09 5.75
C ALA A 780 27.94 23.64 5.61
N ILE A 781 27.68 22.60 4.81
CA ILE A 781 26.34 22.03 4.65
C ILE A 781 25.82 21.45 5.96
N PHE A 782 26.65 20.69 6.69
CA PHE A 782 26.27 20.17 8.00
C PHE A 782 25.98 21.30 9.00
N CYS A 783 26.84 22.33 9.06
CA CYS A 783 26.59 23.49 9.92
C CYS A 783 25.31 24.25 9.54
N ALA A 784 24.96 24.31 8.24
CA ALA A 784 23.73 24.93 7.79
C ALA A 784 22.48 24.17 8.26
N ILE A 785 22.52 22.83 8.30
CA ILE A 785 21.41 22.01 8.82
C ILE A 785 21.24 22.23 10.33
N VAL A 786 22.34 22.18 11.11
CA VAL A 786 22.30 22.46 12.55
C VAL A 786 21.82 23.89 12.83
N TYR A 787 22.26 24.85 12.02
CA TYR A 787 21.80 26.24 12.09
C TYR A 787 20.29 26.34 11.83
N ALA A 788 19.78 25.69 10.77
CA ALA A 788 18.35 25.66 10.46
C ALA A 788 17.53 25.04 11.60
N ASP A 789 18.04 23.98 12.25
CA ASP A 789 17.42 23.39 13.44
C ASP A 789 17.31 24.42 14.59
N CYS A 790 18.37 25.19 14.84
CA CYS A 790 18.35 26.24 15.87
C CYS A 790 17.32 27.33 15.55
N ILE A 791 17.29 27.82 14.30
CA ILE A 791 16.31 28.83 13.86
C ILE A 791 14.87 28.30 13.96
N SER A 792 14.65 27.02 13.65
CA SER A 792 13.35 26.36 13.82
C SER A 792 12.89 26.39 15.27
N GLN A 793 13.77 26.04 16.21
CA GLN A 793 13.44 26.08 17.64
C GLN A 793 13.22 27.51 18.15
N PHE A 794 14.04 28.48 17.72
CA PHE A 794 13.85 29.88 18.11
C PHE A 794 12.51 30.43 17.62
N TYR A 795 12.12 30.10 16.39
CA TYR A 795 10.83 30.48 15.85
C TYR A 795 9.67 29.85 16.64
N TYR A 796 9.64 28.53 16.82
CA TYR A 796 8.51 27.85 17.46
C TYR A 796 8.39 28.15 18.97
N SER A 797 9.48 28.49 19.65
CA SER A 797 9.45 28.96 21.04
C SER A 797 9.10 30.44 21.17
N THR A 798 9.45 31.29 20.20
CA THR A 798 9.20 32.73 20.27
C THR A 798 7.86 33.15 19.69
N ALA A 799 7.40 32.54 18.60
CA ALA A 799 6.15 32.92 17.95
C ALA A 799 4.92 32.91 18.88
N PRO A 800 4.70 31.91 19.77
CA PRO A 800 3.59 31.96 20.73
C PRO A 800 3.85 32.90 21.93
N ARG A 801 5.06 33.48 22.02
CA ARG A 801 5.53 34.39 23.10
C ARG A 801 5.92 35.77 22.57
N GLU A 802 5.58 36.10 21.33
CA GLU A 802 6.08 37.32 20.71
C GLU A 802 5.43 38.55 21.34
N THR A 803 6.26 39.53 21.70
CA THR A 803 5.83 40.85 22.20
C THR A 803 5.34 41.75 21.07
N GLU A 804 5.79 41.47 19.85
CA GLU A 804 5.38 42.17 18.63
C GLU A 804 4.82 41.14 17.63
N THR A 805 3.54 41.28 17.27
CA THR A 805 2.87 40.35 16.35
C THR A 805 3.58 40.29 15.00
N GLY A 806 3.92 39.08 14.56
CA GLY A 806 4.66 38.80 13.33
C GLY A 806 6.17 39.03 13.44
N GLY A 807 6.70 39.44 14.59
CA GLY A 807 8.12 39.66 14.84
C GLY A 807 8.93 38.38 14.60
N ALA A 808 8.50 37.25 15.16
CA ALA A 808 9.19 35.97 15.01
C ALA A 808 9.26 35.54 13.53
N LYS A 809 8.18 35.76 12.76
CA LYS A 809 8.12 35.44 11.32
C LYS A 809 9.09 36.28 10.49
N ARG A 810 9.23 37.57 10.80
CA ARG A 810 10.22 38.45 10.13
C ARG A 810 11.65 38.04 10.46
N LEU A 811 11.93 37.70 11.73
CA LEU A 811 13.24 37.22 12.14
C LEU A 811 13.60 35.88 11.49
N LYS A 812 12.67 34.92 11.43
CA LYS A 812 12.83 33.66 10.68
C LYS A 812 13.31 33.94 9.27
N LYS A 813 12.61 34.80 8.51
CA LYS A 813 13.00 35.14 7.14
C LYS A 813 14.41 35.75 7.07
N LYS A 814 14.68 36.77 7.89
CA LYS A 814 15.98 37.47 7.93
C LYS A 814 17.15 36.50 8.16
N TYR A 815 17.04 35.64 9.17
CA TYR A 815 18.14 34.75 9.55
C TYR A 815 18.30 33.55 8.60
N LEU A 816 17.21 33.07 7.99
CA LEU A 816 17.32 32.12 6.88
C LEU A 816 18.05 32.75 5.68
N ASP A 817 17.71 33.97 5.28
CA ASP A 817 18.37 34.67 4.16
C ASP A 817 19.87 34.87 4.45
N LEU A 818 20.23 35.30 5.66
CA LEU A 818 21.64 35.44 6.09
C LEU A 818 22.38 34.10 6.11
N GLY A 819 21.74 33.02 6.59
CA GLY A 819 22.30 31.68 6.57
C GLY A 819 22.54 31.17 5.15
N VAL A 820 21.64 31.44 4.21
CA VAL A 820 21.80 31.11 2.80
C VAL A 820 23.03 31.82 2.21
N GLN A 821 23.23 33.09 2.52
CA GLN A 821 24.44 33.82 2.08
C GLN A 821 25.73 33.24 2.69
N ALA A 822 25.70 32.84 3.96
CA ALA A 822 26.84 32.17 4.60
C ALA A 822 27.17 30.83 3.91
N LEU A 823 26.15 30.06 3.53
CA LEU A 823 26.34 28.81 2.79
C LEU A 823 26.93 29.07 1.40
N LYS A 824 26.41 30.05 0.64
CA LYS A 824 26.94 30.40 -0.70
C LYS A 824 28.43 30.76 -0.67
N ASN A 825 28.88 31.37 0.42
CA ASN A 825 30.30 31.71 0.63
C ASN A 825 31.14 30.56 1.20
N ASN A 826 30.55 29.37 1.41
CA ASN A 826 31.16 28.22 2.08
C ASN A 826 31.77 28.57 3.46
N ASP A 827 31.16 29.51 4.18
CA ASP A 827 31.65 29.99 5.47
C ASP A 827 30.97 29.27 6.62
N ALA A 828 31.54 28.11 6.98
CA ALA A 828 31.05 27.32 8.10
C ALA A 828 31.14 28.06 9.45
N ASN A 829 32.08 29.02 9.61
CA ASN A 829 32.27 29.72 10.87
C ASN A 829 31.23 30.82 11.08
N ARG A 830 30.76 31.44 9.98
CA ARG A 830 29.71 32.46 10.03
C ARG A 830 28.42 31.95 10.67
N PHE A 831 28.07 30.67 10.51
CA PHE A 831 26.90 30.09 11.17
C PHE A 831 26.96 30.18 12.70
N PHE A 832 28.13 30.01 13.32
CA PHE A 832 28.26 30.13 14.78
C PHE A 832 28.00 31.57 15.27
N HIS A 833 28.39 32.57 14.48
CA HIS A 833 28.11 33.97 14.81
C HIS A 833 26.65 34.35 14.52
N LEU A 834 26.10 33.87 13.41
CA LEU A 834 24.71 34.16 13.04
C LEU A 834 23.72 33.52 14.01
N VAL A 835 24.01 32.33 14.56
CA VAL A 835 23.11 31.67 15.51
C VAL A 835 23.09 32.39 16.86
N GLU A 836 24.24 32.88 17.32
CA GLU A 836 24.39 33.69 18.55
C GLU A 836 23.56 34.97 18.40
N GLN A 837 23.74 35.69 17.28
CA GLN A 837 22.94 36.87 16.96
C GLN A 837 21.45 36.58 16.79
N ALA A 838 21.08 35.40 16.27
CA ALA A 838 19.69 35.02 16.16
C ALA A 838 19.08 34.80 17.54
N ALA A 839 19.76 34.05 18.41
CA ALA A 839 19.32 33.80 19.77
C ALA A 839 19.02 35.10 20.52
N ASP A 840 19.95 36.07 20.49
CA ASP A 840 19.79 37.37 21.16
C ASP A 840 18.54 38.13 20.67
N VAL A 841 18.31 38.16 19.36
CA VAL A 841 17.23 38.97 18.75
C VAL A 841 15.88 38.26 18.83
N PHE A 842 15.83 36.93 18.79
CA PHE A 842 14.61 36.19 19.08
C PHE A 842 14.22 36.33 20.56
N LEU A 843 15.21 36.29 21.46
CA LEU A 843 14.99 36.45 22.89
C LEU A 843 14.49 37.86 23.24
N SER A 844 14.99 38.90 22.57
CA SER A 844 14.58 40.28 22.85
C SER A 844 13.11 40.58 22.54
N ILE A 845 12.48 39.80 21.66
CA ILE A 845 11.05 39.90 21.36
C ILE A 845 10.20 38.85 22.08
N ASN A 846 10.80 38.01 22.93
CA ASN A 846 10.13 36.92 23.64
C ASN A 846 9.74 37.38 25.06
N ASN A 847 8.46 37.25 25.41
CA ASN A 847 7.95 37.66 26.73
C ASN A 847 8.25 36.67 27.88
N LEU A 848 8.95 35.57 27.59
CA LEU A 848 9.38 34.53 28.54
C LEU A 848 8.27 33.83 29.33
N LYS A 849 6.99 34.00 28.93
CA LYS A 849 5.87 33.37 29.62
C LYS A 849 5.96 31.84 29.52
N GLU A 850 5.67 31.14 30.62
CA GLU A 850 5.48 29.71 30.56
C GLU A 850 4.15 29.38 29.88
N ILE A 851 4.23 28.57 28.82
CA ILE A 851 3.08 28.15 28.01
C ILE A 851 3.16 26.63 27.80
N PRO A 852 2.04 25.98 27.47
CA PRO A 852 2.04 24.55 27.23
C PRO A 852 2.94 24.17 26.04
N ARG A 853 3.64 23.06 26.18
CA ARG A 853 4.51 22.48 25.16
C ARG A 853 3.90 21.19 24.63
N ILE A 854 3.88 21.01 23.32
CA ILE A 854 3.44 19.78 22.67
C ILE A 854 4.53 19.27 21.75
N GLY A 855 4.97 18.04 21.98
CA GLY A 855 5.94 17.35 21.12
C GLY A 855 5.30 16.89 19.81
N VAL A 856 6.01 17.03 18.70
CA VAL A 856 5.53 16.60 17.38
C VAL A 856 6.51 15.60 16.77
N VAL A 857 6.11 14.34 16.66
CA VAL A 857 6.93 13.28 16.06
C VAL A 857 6.36 12.76 14.77
N ARG A 858 7.24 12.44 13.81
CA ARG A 858 6.86 11.69 12.61
C ARG A 858 7.97 11.22 11.68
N GLU A 859 7.55 10.55 10.61
CA GLU A 859 8.25 10.52 9.33
C GLU A 859 8.67 11.89 8.81
N ILE A 860 9.84 11.88 8.17
CA ILE A 860 10.63 13.06 7.87
C ILE A 860 9.90 14.10 7.03
N TYR A 861 9.11 13.71 6.03
CA TYR A 861 8.47 14.66 5.12
C TYR A 861 7.30 15.39 5.78
N VAL A 862 6.30 14.66 6.29
CA VAL A 862 5.12 15.22 6.99
C VAL A 862 5.50 15.88 8.31
N LYS A 863 6.66 15.59 8.92
CA LYS A 863 7.13 16.34 10.10
C LYS A 863 7.46 17.79 9.78
N TYR A 864 8.07 18.06 8.62
CA TYR A 864 8.63 19.38 8.29
C TYR A 864 7.91 20.10 7.14
N ASN A 865 7.06 19.41 6.37
CA ASN A 865 6.26 20.00 5.30
C ASN A 865 4.92 20.51 5.85
N ASP A 866 4.74 21.83 5.90
CA ASP A 866 3.60 22.50 6.53
C ASP A 866 2.24 22.05 5.96
N PHE A 867 2.15 21.94 4.63
CA PHE A 867 0.94 21.46 3.97
C PHE A 867 0.70 19.96 4.21
N GLY A 868 1.77 19.16 4.27
CA GLY A 868 1.74 17.73 4.51
C GLY A 868 1.10 17.33 5.84
N HIS A 869 1.11 18.22 6.84
CA HIS A 869 0.40 18.02 8.09
C HIS A 869 -0.74 19.04 8.30
N LYS A 870 -1.33 19.57 7.22
CA LYS A 870 -2.47 20.50 7.27
C LYS A 870 -2.25 21.68 8.23
N HIS A 871 -1.05 22.24 8.19
CA HIS A 871 -0.65 23.40 9.00
C HIS A 871 -0.72 23.20 10.52
N VAL A 872 -0.84 21.95 11.01
CA VAL A 872 -0.99 21.65 12.45
C VAL A 872 0.06 22.33 13.34
N VAL A 873 1.33 22.33 12.93
CA VAL A 873 2.40 22.95 13.74
C VAL A 873 2.20 24.46 13.86
N ASN A 874 1.92 25.16 12.76
CA ASN A 874 1.64 26.60 12.78
C ASN A 874 0.32 26.91 13.52
N TRP A 875 -0.69 26.07 13.35
CA TRP A 875 -1.95 26.19 14.07
C TRP A 875 -1.77 26.05 15.60
N LEU A 876 -0.92 25.14 16.08
CA LEU A 876 -0.58 25.05 17.51
C LEU A 876 0.04 26.34 18.04
N VAL A 877 0.96 26.94 17.27
CA VAL A 877 1.57 28.23 17.60
C VAL A 877 0.51 29.33 17.70
N GLU A 878 -0.44 29.38 16.77
CA GLU A 878 -1.56 30.33 16.78
C GLU A 878 -2.50 30.13 18.00
N GLN A 879 -2.57 28.92 18.54
CA GLN A 879 -3.30 28.63 19.78
C GLN A 879 -2.50 28.95 21.06
N GLY A 880 -1.33 29.58 20.93
CA GLY A 880 -0.46 29.91 22.07
C GLY A 880 0.25 28.71 22.68
N ILE A 881 0.53 27.69 21.86
CA ILE A 881 1.24 26.47 22.26
C ILE A 881 2.63 26.47 21.62
N GLU A 882 3.64 26.10 22.40
CA GLU A 882 4.98 25.84 21.85
C GLU A 882 5.01 24.44 21.24
N ALA A 883 5.18 24.37 19.92
CA ALA A 883 5.38 23.12 19.21
C ALA A 883 6.86 22.71 19.24
N VAL A 884 7.18 21.56 19.86
CA VAL A 884 8.55 21.07 19.98
C VAL A 884 8.78 19.96 18.95
N LEU A 885 9.65 20.23 17.97
CA LEU A 885 10.00 19.30 16.91
C LEU A 885 11.44 18.78 17.12
N PRO A 886 11.69 17.46 16.97
CA PRO A 886 13.04 16.94 17.00
C PRO A 886 13.89 17.51 15.83
N PRO A 887 15.17 17.85 16.05
CA PRO A 887 16.04 18.41 15.03
C PRO A 887 16.24 17.48 13.82
N LEU A 888 16.29 18.03 12.59
CA LEU A 888 16.57 17.25 11.39
C LEU A 888 17.99 16.67 11.42
N THR A 889 18.94 17.36 12.05
CA THR A 889 20.31 16.86 12.26
C THR A 889 20.33 15.45 12.86
N GLN A 890 19.44 15.16 13.82
CA GLN A 890 19.34 13.83 14.45
C GLN A 890 19.10 12.72 13.42
N PHE A 891 18.37 12.99 12.33
CA PHE A 891 18.18 12.04 11.23
C PHE A 891 19.53 11.56 10.68
N PHE A 892 20.42 12.50 10.35
CA PHE A 892 21.69 12.20 9.71
C PHE A 892 22.68 11.55 10.69
N ILE A 893 22.78 12.06 11.92
CA ILE A 893 23.72 11.48 12.90
C ILE A 893 23.24 10.12 13.45
N SER A 894 21.95 9.79 13.34
CA SER A 894 21.42 8.46 13.71
C SER A 894 22.08 7.31 12.92
N THR A 895 22.70 7.60 11.78
CA THR A 895 23.41 6.59 10.99
C THR A 895 24.55 5.94 11.78
N PHE A 896 25.19 6.67 12.71
CA PHE A 896 26.31 6.14 13.51
C PHE A 896 25.85 5.01 14.42
N ALA A 897 24.81 5.26 15.22
CA ALA A 897 24.19 4.26 16.09
C ALA A 897 23.56 3.11 15.28
N SER A 898 22.89 3.42 14.16
CA SER A 898 22.25 2.43 13.29
C SER A 898 23.24 1.45 12.66
N GLN A 899 24.40 1.93 12.20
CA GLN A 899 25.45 1.06 11.66
C GLN A 899 26.02 0.12 12.72
N GLU A 900 26.28 0.62 13.93
CA GLU A 900 26.76 -0.22 15.04
C GLU A 900 25.71 -1.27 15.44
N ALA A 901 24.43 -0.91 15.47
CA ALA A 901 23.33 -1.84 15.72
C ALA A 901 23.26 -2.96 14.67
N ARG A 902 23.39 -2.64 13.38
CA ARG A 902 23.42 -3.65 12.29
C ARG A 902 24.60 -4.61 12.41
N ILE A 903 25.78 -4.11 12.82
CA ILE A 903 26.96 -4.95 13.02
C ILE A 903 26.76 -5.87 14.23
N LYS A 904 26.27 -5.33 15.35
CA LYS A 904 25.98 -6.11 16.57
C LYS A 904 24.88 -7.16 16.34
N GLY A 905 23.87 -6.83 15.54
CA GLY A 905 22.78 -7.73 15.16
C GLY A 905 23.11 -8.72 14.04
N ASN A 906 24.38 -8.81 13.61
CA ASN A 906 24.84 -9.64 12.48
C ASN A 906 24.02 -9.42 11.18
N VAL A 907 23.61 -8.19 10.90
CA VAL A 907 22.87 -7.84 9.67
C VAL A 907 23.83 -7.45 8.54
N LYS A 908 24.93 -6.77 8.89
CA LYS A 908 25.94 -6.28 7.94
C LYS A 908 27.34 -6.47 8.52
N GLU A 909 28.31 -6.82 7.68
CA GLU A 909 29.72 -6.84 8.08
C GLU A 909 30.26 -5.42 8.24
N ARG A 910 31.27 -5.27 9.11
CA ARG A 910 31.94 -3.98 9.30
C ARG A 910 32.86 -3.72 8.10
N THR A 911 32.45 -2.78 7.24
CA THR A 911 33.25 -2.34 6.09
C THR A 911 34.16 -1.16 6.43
N ILE A 912 33.72 -0.26 7.33
CA ILE A 912 34.48 0.92 7.75
C ILE A 912 35.10 0.66 9.14
N PRO A 913 36.41 0.89 9.34
CA PRO A 913 37.03 0.76 10.65
C PRO A 913 36.36 1.62 11.72
N LYS A 914 36.20 1.07 12.93
CA LYS A 914 35.50 1.75 14.04
C LYS A 914 36.12 3.12 14.39
N PHE A 915 37.45 3.22 14.36
CA PHE A 915 38.14 4.48 14.67
C PHE A 915 37.80 5.60 13.67
N ALA A 916 37.64 5.26 12.38
CA ALA A 916 37.32 6.24 11.34
C ALA A 916 35.89 6.75 11.50
N MET A 917 34.93 5.85 11.75
CA MET A 917 33.54 6.24 12.05
C MET A 917 33.46 7.12 13.31
N ASN A 918 34.17 6.74 14.38
CA ASN A 918 34.21 7.52 15.61
C ASN A 918 34.80 8.92 15.40
N LEU A 919 35.78 9.07 14.51
CA LEU A 919 36.36 10.39 14.17
C LEU A 919 35.32 11.28 13.48
N VAL A 920 34.61 10.76 12.48
CA VAL A 920 33.55 11.51 11.77
C VAL A 920 32.42 11.89 12.73
N GLU A 921 31.99 10.96 13.58
CA GLU A 921 30.99 11.21 14.61
C GLU A 921 31.43 12.31 15.58
N LYS A 922 32.68 12.25 16.07
CA LYS A 922 33.24 13.28 16.96
C LYS A 922 33.27 14.65 16.28
N LEU A 923 33.62 14.72 15.00
CA LEU A 923 33.61 15.99 14.25
C LEU A 923 32.19 16.55 14.12
N ALA A 924 31.19 15.71 13.86
CA ALA A 924 29.79 16.11 13.80
C ALA A 924 29.31 16.67 15.15
N TYR A 925 29.53 15.95 16.26
CA TYR A 925 29.17 16.44 17.59
C TYR A 925 29.95 17.67 18.01
N ASN A 926 31.23 17.80 17.65
CA ASN A 926 31.99 19.02 17.94
C ASN A 926 31.36 20.25 17.27
N ALA A 927 30.89 20.12 16.02
CA ALA A 927 30.18 21.20 15.34
C ALA A 927 28.84 21.53 16.05
N ILE A 928 28.07 20.51 16.44
CA ILE A 928 26.83 20.68 17.22
C ILE A 928 27.10 21.39 18.54
N ARG A 929 27.98 20.84 19.39
CA ARG A 929 28.28 21.38 20.73
C ARG A 929 28.89 22.78 20.68
N LYS A 930 29.66 23.09 19.63
CA LYS A 930 30.16 24.46 19.41
C LYS A 930 29.05 25.45 19.07
N MET A 931 28.01 25.02 18.35
CA MET A 931 26.85 25.85 18.07
C MET A 931 26.01 26.05 19.32
N GLU A 932 25.79 24.98 20.08
CA GLU A 932 25.04 25.01 21.35
C GLU A 932 25.72 25.86 22.43
N SER A 933 27.05 25.84 22.51
CA SER A 933 27.78 26.68 23.48
C SER A 933 27.62 28.18 23.22
N LYS A 934 27.23 28.57 21.99
CA LYS A 934 26.94 29.96 21.62
C LYS A 934 25.53 30.41 21.97
N ILE A 935 24.64 29.47 22.25
CA ILE A 935 23.20 29.73 22.47
C ILE A 935 22.71 29.18 23.80
N SER A 936 23.62 28.78 24.69
CA SER A 936 23.30 28.23 26.01
C SER A 936 22.54 29.21 26.92
N HIS A 937 22.56 30.50 26.60
CA HIS A 937 21.79 31.53 27.29
C HIS A 937 20.32 31.59 26.84
N TYR A 938 19.95 30.96 25.73
CA TYR A 938 18.57 30.95 25.22
C TYR A 938 17.74 29.88 25.95
N PRO A 939 16.74 30.25 26.77
CA PRO A 939 16.13 29.35 27.75
C PRO A 939 15.25 28.25 27.14
N PHE A 940 14.74 28.44 25.93
CA PHE A 940 13.83 27.49 25.27
C PHE A 940 14.55 26.59 24.24
N TYR A 941 15.88 26.59 24.20
CA TYR A 941 16.62 25.73 23.29
C TYR A 941 16.63 24.29 23.80
N PHE A 942 16.28 23.36 22.93
CA PHE A 942 16.24 21.92 23.17
C PHE A 942 17.51 21.27 22.57
N PRO A 943 18.48 20.85 23.41
CA PRO A 943 19.76 20.33 22.92
C PRO A 943 19.62 19.08 22.07
N ILE A 944 20.49 18.94 21.07
CA ILE A 944 20.55 17.72 20.25
C ILE A 944 21.09 16.59 21.12
N SER A 945 20.24 15.61 21.41
CA SER A 945 20.59 14.43 22.21
C SER A 945 21.64 13.52 21.53
N ASN A 946 22.25 12.67 22.36
CA ASN A 946 23.18 11.66 21.90
C ASN A 946 22.43 10.46 21.30
N VAL A 947 22.68 10.17 20.02
CA VAL A 947 22.01 9.06 19.32
C VAL A 947 22.25 7.67 19.94
N HIS A 948 23.37 7.48 20.65
CA HIS A 948 23.67 6.20 21.33
C HIS A 948 22.87 6.03 22.63
N GLU A 949 22.48 7.13 23.27
CA GLU A 949 21.55 7.11 24.40
C GLU A 949 20.13 6.90 23.87
N GLY A 950 19.74 7.66 22.83
CA GLY A 950 18.43 7.50 22.19
C GLY A 950 18.15 6.08 21.70
N ILE A 951 19.12 5.40 21.06
CA ILE A 951 18.94 4.01 20.63
C ILE A 951 18.86 3.03 21.81
N LYS A 952 19.52 3.33 22.93
CA LYS A 952 19.47 2.51 24.14
C LYS A 952 18.07 2.59 24.75
N ASP A 953 17.49 3.78 24.86
CA ASP A 953 16.14 3.97 25.36
C ASP A 953 15.11 3.36 24.42
N ALA A 954 15.28 3.58 23.10
CA ALA A 954 14.43 2.95 22.10
C ALA A 954 14.47 1.42 22.15
N SER A 955 15.61 0.83 22.52
CA SER A 955 15.76 -0.64 22.61
C SER A 955 14.91 -1.30 23.70
N LEU A 956 14.39 -0.51 24.64
CA LEU A 956 13.42 -0.97 25.65
C LEU A 956 12.00 -1.13 25.08
N ILE A 957 11.75 -0.50 23.93
CA ILE A 957 10.46 -0.45 23.24
C ILE A 957 10.46 -1.33 21.98
N ILE A 958 11.50 -1.21 21.14
CA ILE A 958 11.60 -1.85 19.83
C ILE A 958 13.01 -2.37 19.55
N SER A 959 13.17 -3.32 18.64
CA SER A 959 14.50 -3.74 18.17
C SER A 959 15.32 -2.58 17.62
N SER A 960 16.61 -2.50 17.98
CA SER A 960 17.57 -1.53 17.40
C SER A 960 17.87 -1.80 15.92
N ASN A 961 17.48 -2.98 15.41
CA ASN A 961 17.51 -3.31 13.99
C ASN A 961 16.22 -2.90 13.25
N ALA A 962 15.23 -2.31 13.94
CA ALA A 962 14.13 -1.60 13.29
C ALA A 962 14.65 -0.33 12.64
N GLN A 963 15.09 -0.44 11.39
CA GLN A 963 15.73 0.63 10.61
C GLN A 963 15.04 0.82 9.27
N PHE A 964 13.71 0.71 9.27
CA PHE A 964 12.82 1.02 8.16
C PHE A 964 12.04 2.28 8.44
N GLY A 965 11.90 3.15 7.43
CA GLY A 965 11.44 4.53 7.66
C GLY A 965 12.40 5.21 8.64
N GLU A 966 11.83 5.75 9.72
CA GLU A 966 12.57 6.40 10.81
C GLU A 966 13.06 5.40 11.86
N GLY A 967 12.59 4.16 11.79
CA GLY A 967 13.06 3.07 12.63
C GLY A 967 12.90 3.31 14.13
N TRP A 968 13.92 2.91 14.89
CA TRP A 968 14.03 3.10 16.34
C TRP A 968 14.03 4.57 16.78
N ARG A 969 14.19 5.52 15.85
CA ARG A 969 14.23 6.95 16.19
C ARG A 969 12.90 7.46 16.72
N ILE A 970 11.75 7.00 16.21
CA ILE A 970 10.45 7.46 16.73
C ILE A 970 10.28 7.09 18.22
N PRO A 971 10.52 5.84 18.66
CA PRO A 971 10.54 5.56 20.08
C PRO A 971 11.64 6.29 20.86
N ALA A 972 12.79 6.61 20.24
CA ALA A 972 13.79 7.46 20.88
C ALA A 972 13.27 8.89 21.11
N GLU A 973 12.59 9.49 20.13
CA GLU A 973 11.95 10.80 20.23
C GLU A 973 10.87 10.82 21.33
N PHE A 974 10.09 9.73 21.48
CA PHE A 974 9.16 9.59 22.59
C PHE A 974 9.85 9.57 23.95
N SER A 975 10.91 8.78 24.11
CA SER A 975 11.68 8.73 25.36
C SER A 975 12.32 10.08 25.68
N GLU A 976 12.86 10.75 24.66
CA GLU A 976 13.47 12.08 24.77
C GLU A 976 12.46 13.12 25.25
N PHE A 977 11.23 13.14 24.71
CA PHE A 977 10.17 14.01 25.21
C PHE A 977 9.75 13.70 26.64
N ALA A 978 9.57 12.42 26.97
CA ALA A 978 9.20 12.02 28.33
C ALA A 978 10.28 12.42 29.36
N HIS A 979 11.57 12.23 29.06
CA HIS A 979 12.67 12.62 29.94
C HIS A 979 12.79 14.14 30.14
N ASN A 980 12.26 14.94 29.21
CA ASN A 980 12.28 16.41 29.29
C ASN A 980 10.93 17.00 29.74
N GLY A 981 10.02 16.17 30.29
CA GLY A 981 8.73 16.61 30.82
C GLY A 981 7.71 17.03 29.75
N ILE A 982 7.92 16.68 28.49
CA ILE A 982 6.96 16.91 27.40
C ILE A 982 6.07 15.67 27.29
N ASN A 983 5.00 15.66 28.07
CA ASN A 983 4.11 14.51 28.17
C ASN A 983 3.02 14.48 27.10
N ASN A 984 2.69 15.61 26.48
CA ASN A 984 1.69 15.68 25.41
C ASN A 984 2.40 15.61 24.06
N VAL A 985 2.17 14.53 23.30
CA VAL A 985 2.86 14.28 22.03
C VAL A 985 1.87 13.93 20.92
N ILE A 986 1.98 14.64 19.81
CA ILE A 986 1.25 14.39 18.57
C ILE A 986 2.12 13.55 17.63
N SER A 987 1.56 12.48 17.09
CA SER A 987 2.17 11.68 16.04
C SER A 987 1.41 11.82 14.72
N LEU A 988 2.06 12.43 13.71
CA LEU A 988 1.40 12.89 12.47
C LEU A 988 1.32 11.83 11.35
N GLN A 989 0.36 10.93 11.30
CA GLN A 989 0.41 9.74 10.47
C GLN A 989 0.05 9.88 8.98
N PRO A 990 0.99 9.91 7.99
CA PRO A 990 0.55 9.81 6.61
C PRO A 990 -0.03 8.45 6.31
N PHE A 991 -1.12 8.47 5.57
CA PHE A 991 -1.72 7.33 4.93
C PHE A 991 -0.70 6.55 4.09
N GLY A 992 -0.83 5.22 4.09
CA GLY A 992 0.04 4.31 3.34
C GLY A 992 1.46 4.12 3.91
N CYS A 993 1.83 4.77 5.01
CA CYS A 993 3.14 4.57 5.64
C CYS A 993 3.25 3.18 6.30
N ILE A 994 3.96 2.25 5.65
CA ILE A 994 4.11 0.87 6.12
C ILE A 994 4.89 0.76 7.45
N ALA A 995 5.85 1.65 7.71
CA ALA A 995 6.64 1.65 8.94
C ALA A 995 5.79 2.01 10.17
N ASN A 996 4.78 2.88 9.98
CA ASN A 996 3.90 3.40 11.03
C ASN A 996 3.26 2.29 11.89
N HIS A 997 2.86 1.20 11.23
CA HIS A 997 2.19 0.08 11.88
C HIS A 997 3.06 -0.58 12.95
N ILE A 998 4.38 -0.43 12.87
CA ILE A 998 5.34 -1.05 13.80
C ILE A 998 5.95 -0.01 14.71
N ILE A 999 6.60 1.02 14.16
CA ILE A 999 7.44 1.94 14.96
C ILE A 999 6.66 3.05 15.67
N SER A 1000 5.34 3.12 15.47
CA SER A 1000 4.49 4.17 16.05
C SER A 1000 3.21 3.60 16.67
N LYS A 1001 2.15 3.27 15.90
CA LYS A 1001 0.92 2.67 16.50
C LYS A 1001 1.22 1.34 17.19
N GLY A 1002 2.04 0.49 16.58
CA GLY A 1002 2.32 -0.86 17.07
C GLY A 1002 3.00 -0.92 18.44
N ILE A 1003 3.76 0.12 18.81
CA ILE A 1003 4.49 0.21 20.08
C ILE A 1003 3.79 1.05 21.14
N GLU A 1004 2.62 1.64 20.85
CA GLU A 1004 1.95 2.59 21.75
C GLU A 1004 1.82 2.05 23.18
N LYS A 1005 1.31 0.83 23.33
CA LYS A 1005 1.11 0.21 24.65
C LYS A 1005 2.43 0.04 25.40
N ARG A 1006 3.47 -0.46 24.72
CA ARG A 1006 4.80 -0.60 25.32
C ARG A 1006 5.40 0.74 25.72
N THR A 1007 5.20 1.77 24.91
CA THR A 1007 5.64 3.13 25.23
C THR A 1007 4.92 3.68 26.45
N LYS A 1008 3.60 3.51 26.57
CA LYS A 1008 2.81 3.90 27.74
C LYS A 1008 3.14 3.09 29.00
N GLU A 1009 3.54 1.83 28.87
CA GLU A 1009 4.04 1.04 30.01
C GLU A 1009 5.32 1.64 30.61
N LEU A 1010 6.21 2.19 29.77
CA LEU A 1010 7.46 2.82 30.21
C LEU A 1010 7.28 4.27 30.62
N PHE A 1011 6.36 5.00 29.98
CA PHE A 1011 6.06 6.40 30.24
C PHE A 1011 4.56 6.59 30.48
N PRO A 1012 4.03 6.24 31.67
CA PRO A 1012 2.58 6.26 31.94
C PRO A 1012 1.93 7.64 31.84
N ASN A 1013 2.71 8.70 32.08
CA ASN A 1013 2.24 10.08 31.99
C ASN A 1013 2.15 10.60 30.55
N MET A 1014 2.68 9.86 29.57
CA MET A 1014 2.71 10.33 28.19
C MET A 1014 1.34 10.17 27.51
N ASN A 1015 0.77 11.31 27.12
CA ASN A 1015 -0.45 11.42 26.34
C ASN A 1015 -0.12 11.47 24.84
N LEU A 1016 -0.39 10.37 24.14
CA LEU A 1016 -0.11 10.21 22.71
C LEU A 1016 -1.38 10.43 21.87
N LEU A 1017 -1.35 11.37 20.94
CA LEU A 1017 -2.40 11.59 19.95
C LEU A 1017 -1.92 11.24 18.54
N PHE A 1018 -2.49 10.19 17.97
CA PHE A 1018 -2.20 9.76 16.61
C PHE A 1018 -3.20 10.38 15.61
N LEU A 1019 -2.71 11.22 14.70
CA LEU A 1019 -3.53 11.91 13.70
C LEU A 1019 -3.21 11.39 12.32
N ASP A 1020 -4.14 10.69 11.68
CA ASP A 1020 -3.95 10.24 10.29
C ASP A 1020 -4.08 11.45 9.33
N PHE A 1021 -3.25 11.48 8.27
CA PHE A 1021 -3.19 12.51 7.24
C PHE A 1021 -3.24 11.87 5.85
N ASP A 1022 -4.13 12.39 5.01
CA ASP A 1022 -4.24 11.96 3.62
C ASP A 1022 -4.79 13.07 2.73
N SER A 1023 -4.92 12.77 1.43
CA SER A 1023 -5.40 13.70 0.40
C SER A 1023 -6.84 14.20 0.57
N GLY A 1024 -7.69 13.51 1.36
CA GLY A 1024 -9.12 13.79 1.47
C GLY A 1024 -9.63 14.10 2.88
N MET A 1025 -8.77 14.09 3.90
CA MET A 1025 -9.16 14.36 5.29
C MET A 1025 -9.65 15.79 5.48
N SER A 1026 -10.73 15.94 6.26
CA SER A 1026 -11.26 17.23 6.68
C SER A 1026 -10.40 17.84 7.78
N GLU A 1027 -10.00 19.10 7.61
CA GLU A 1027 -9.25 19.87 8.60
C GLU A 1027 -10.01 20.02 9.91
N ALA A 1028 -11.34 20.18 9.84
CA ALA A 1028 -12.20 20.25 11.03
C ALA A 1028 -12.07 19.01 11.93
N ASN A 1029 -11.92 17.81 11.33
CA ASN A 1029 -11.74 16.58 12.11
C ASN A 1029 -10.39 16.56 12.84
N ILE A 1030 -9.34 17.11 12.22
CA ILE A 1030 -7.99 17.20 12.79
C ILE A 1030 -8.00 18.18 13.97
N TYR A 1031 -8.51 19.40 13.76
CA TYR A 1031 -8.52 20.44 14.79
C TYR A 1031 -9.43 20.09 15.98
N ASN A 1032 -10.58 19.45 15.74
CA ASN A 1032 -11.45 18.97 16.82
C ASN A 1032 -10.74 18.01 17.78
N ARG A 1033 -9.91 17.10 17.24
CA ARG A 1033 -9.13 16.17 18.07
C ARG A 1033 -7.99 16.87 18.81
N LEU A 1034 -7.37 17.86 18.19
CA LEU A 1034 -6.30 18.66 18.81
C LEU A 1034 -6.81 19.54 19.96
N HIS A 1035 -8.02 20.09 19.88
CA HIS A 1035 -8.59 20.89 20.96
C HIS A 1035 -8.64 20.16 22.30
N PHE A 1036 -8.91 18.85 22.32
CA PHE A 1036 -8.88 18.05 23.55
C PHE A 1036 -7.47 17.95 24.15
N MET A 1037 -6.45 17.77 23.30
CA MET A 1037 -5.06 17.71 23.74
C MET A 1037 -4.56 19.06 24.25
N ILE A 1038 -4.93 20.16 23.59
CA ILE A 1038 -4.59 21.52 24.03
C ILE A 1038 -5.15 21.78 25.44
N ARG A 1039 -6.42 21.45 25.68
CA ARG A 1039 -7.03 21.64 27.00
C ARG A 1039 -6.28 20.88 28.08
N ASN A 1040 -5.88 19.64 27.83
CA ASN A 1040 -5.09 18.86 28.77
C ASN A 1040 -3.73 19.51 29.06
N ALA A 1041 -3.02 19.93 28.00
CA ALA A 1041 -1.72 20.60 28.15
C ALA A 1041 -1.82 21.94 28.92
N GLN A 1042 -2.92 22.69 28.74
CA GLN A 1042 -3.19 23.92 29.48
C GLN A 1042 -3.48 23.66 30.98
N VAL A 1043 -4.18 22.57 31.29
CA VAL A 1043 -4.45 22.16 32.68
C VAL A 1043 -3.16 21.76 33.40
N GLU A 1044 -2.26 21.05 32.75
CA GLU A 1044 -0.95 20.67 33.31
C GLU A 1044 -0.17 21.92 33.77
N VAL A 1045 0.02 22.92 32.89
CA VAL A 1045 0.71 24.17 33.22
C VAL A 1045 0.01 24.93 34.36
N SER A 1046 -1.33 24.91 34.39
CA SER A 1046 -2.10 25.59 35.44
C SER A 1046 -1.98 24.91 36.81
N SER A 1047 -1.75 23.59 36.83
CA SER A 1047 -1.60 22.79 38.05
C SER A 1047 -0.22 22.94 38.69
N VAL A 1048 0.84 23.06 37.88
CA VAL A 1048 2.22 23.34 38.33
C VAL A 1048 2.30 24.72 38.97
N ASN A 1049 1.72 25.74 38.31
CA ASN A 1049 1.64 27.10 38.85
C ASN A 1049 0.88 27.19 40.19
N LYS A 1050 -0.08 26.29 40.45
CA LYS A 1050 -0.78 26.21 41.74
C LYS A 1050 0.05 25.56 42.84
N HIS A 1051 0.87 24.56 42.53
CA HIS A 1051 1.75 23.94 43.52
C HIS A 1051 2.89 24.87 43.92
N GLU A 1052 3.49 25.62 42.99
CA GLU A 1052 4.51 26.62 43.32
C GLU A 1052 3.94 27.79 44.16
N LEU A 1053 2.67 28.16 43.96
CA LEU A 1053 2.00 29.15 44.82
C LEU A 1053 1.66 28.62 46.22
N VAL A 1054 1.49 27.30 46.40
CA VAL A 1054 1.22 26.68 47.70
C VAL A 1054 2.51 26.40 48.47
N ASP A 1055 3.63 26.16 47.78
CA ASP A 1055 4.95 26.03 48.40
C ASP A 1055 5.62 27.40 48.67
N ALA A 1056 5.11 28.48 48.07
CA ALA A 1056 5.54 29.86 48.32
C ALA A 1056 4.70 30.61 49.38
N ILE A 1057 3.62 30.00 49.88
CA ILE A 1057 2.80 30.45 51.03
C ILE A 1057 3.20 29.65 52.25
#